data_AF-A0A949XTB5-F1
#
_entry.id   AF-A0A949XTB5-F1
#
_cell.length_a   1.000
_cell.length_b   1.000
_cell.length_c   1.000
_cell.angle_alpha   90.00
_cell.angle_beta   90.00
_cell.angle_gamma   90.00
#
_symmetry.space_group_name_H-M   'P 1'
#
loop_
_entity.id
_entity.type
_entity.pdbx_description
1 polymer ?
#
loop_
_entity_poly.entity_id
_entity_poly.type
_entity_poly.pdbx_seq_one_letter_code
_entity_poly.pdbx_strand_id
1 'polypeptide(L)'
;RARYFRDAGQPDRAAAEIARALEIEPTGVAVRLAAAEDATESGDTTAARRYLDGIPPEARGLRAKLVEGLIELKEQRPDETVRDWRPGLLQADGDHANLTWRLAHVLIDSGRVREAEPLLSQYRRLIGGDEPNAWYRYLDAFLLLKKNRTGEAIAELETIRDKAPKPLEPHLDDLLGRCFEASQDRVKAIDAYHRAATASPRWCDPWLAISRLQVVDNPDEAVATTEQGLVTMPDDPRLLANLALLAWLRQMRQPQARRRWDEVEKVLARARRASPDSVEVALVEADYLVGLGRIDDDLARLEAASKLNPKSVPLWSAWANGLTRLGRTAQALEVLDRGTATTGDQAAYALIRSNILLARDHVKDARATLTKALDRVPEDQRPMLWKALGELAAGQNDPAAARQAFTEWARLQPDSPEPRASLFELALASGDEAAVQSEVEALKSVGGPKAPYWRIARVEQILRARPGPQDDAPREAGRLDEAGRLIQELQKDHPELSAAYLLEGRLAERRHRADRAIAAYERASSLKGGRTALGPLMELLVRERRDADLDRLRETVASIPADAVRLATIEALKAGDARRAELPAAQMVQGDPQGLDARVWQARVLSTLGKPGEAEKMLRLLIEQQPDEPGPWLQLLMFQVGRKQAREAAATIAQIRRKVMTDRPGLLWAQCYRAIGDAEQADACYKQALRRWPEDLAVSRSAIDFYEQAGRREDAEAVLRQVLGRDPALGWAGRKLALSLSGHVNDRAAWREALRLIGPTARPDDLPDDRLARAQVYARGPEPGHRQQAILILEELASETPGATAVHELLARLHLASGQVDRARQHAARAAGEGAPPDAILLYAGILLRARDLDGAERQSGRLVAIDPDGLPVAEMRARILTARGRGEEGAAVLEKAFASRVNTSEGLEVGEKMVLLLTELKQPDAAERVARQLGALGPRGACILAEYLTGRGRLDDAARRLQDAARAGDPRHAGRSALVLASLPDSDPRWLELADRYLAEALQQQPGSAELLQEQASVRRLQSRPEDQVKIYEAILARKPTGFMFLNEMAWTLSEDLHRPEEALRRADEALEHVGREPDLLDTRGVILIRLGKLDEAIKDLESAASAMPSGPVYYHLAKAYRKQGRGDEFRKARDRAKQAGLRPEQLQPSERGEWNDIIDK
;
A
#
# COMPACT_ATOMS: atom_id res chain seq x y z
N ARG A 1 -6.82 61.06 -42.21
CA ARG A 1 -7.57 61.59 -41.05
C ARG A 1 -7.77 60.53 -39.99
N ALA A 2 -8.39 59.39 -40.31
CA ALA A 2 -8.53 58.26 -39.38
C ALA A 2 -7.22 57.87 -38.67
N ARG A 3 -6.12 57.64 -39.42
CA ARG A 3 -4.80 57.32 -38.85
C ARG A 3 -4.29 58.39 -37.86
N TYR A 4 -4.43 59.67 -38.21
CA TYR A 4 -4.07 60.78 -37.31
C TYR A 4 -4.88 60.78 -36.01
N PHE A 5 -6.19 60.55 -36.09
CA PHE A 5 -7.02 60.43 -34.88
C PHE A 5 -6.68 59.20 -34.05
N ARG A 6 -6.32 58.08 -34.70
CA ARG A 6 -5.82 56.88 -34.03
C ARG A 6 -4.51 57.16 -33.27
N ASP A 7 -3.55 57.80 -33.94
CA ASP A 7 -2.26 58.17 -33.33
C ASP A 7 -2.44 59.21 -32.20
N ALA A 8 -3.49 60.02 -32.26
CA ALA A 8 -3.87 60.99 -31.23
C ALA A 8 -4.73 60.40 -30.08
N GLY A 9 -4.98 59.07 -30.07
CA GLY A 9 -5.79 58.42 -29.04
C GLY A 9 -7.28 58.77 -29.09
N GLN A 10 -7.81 59.11 -30.26
CA GLN A 10 -9.22 59.47 -30.51
C GLN A 10 -9.90 58.41 -31.40
N PRO A 11 -10.06 57.16 -30.94
CA PRO A 11 -10.54 56.05 -31.76
C PRO A 11 -11.96 56.26 -32.29
N ASP A 12 -12.85 56.89 -31.51
CA ASP A 12 -14.24 57.12 -31.95
C ASP A 12 -14.30 58.13 -33.13
N ARG A 13 -13.37 59.09 -33.18
CA ARG A 13 -13.20 59.99 -34.33
C ARG A 13 -12.52 59.29 -35.50
N ALA A 14 -11.59 58.37 -35.23
CA ALA A 14 -10.98 57.55 -36.27
C ALA A 14 -12.02 56.66 -36.96
N ALA A 15 -12.85 55.97 -36.18
CA ALA A 15 -13.96 55.13 -36.66
C ALA A 15 -14.98 55.95 -37.48
N ALA A 16 -15.36 57.14 -37.03
CA ALA A 16 -16.26 58.03 -37.78
C ALA A 16 -15.68 58.44 -39.15
N GLU A 17 -14.38 58.70 -39.23
CA GLU A 17 -13.71 59.02 -40.50
C GLU A 17 -13.55 57.78 -41.41
N ILE A 18 -13.41 56.58 -40.84
CA ILE A 18 -13.40 55.32 -41.60
C ILE A 18 -14.78 54.99 -42.16
N ALA A 19 -15.84 55.18 -41.36
CA ALA A 19 -17.22 54.99 -41.81
C ALA A 19 -17.55 55.92 -43.00
N ARG A 20 -17.18 57.20 -42.89
CA ARG A 20 -17.31 58.14 -44.02
C ARG A 20 -16.51 57.72 -45.25
N ALA A 21 -15.30 57.19 -45.06
CA ALA A 21 -14.49 56.70 -46.17
C ALA A 21 -15.11 55.47 -46.84
N LEU A 22 -15.75 54.57 -46.08
CA LEU A 22 -16.49 53.41 -46.59
C LEU A 22 -17.74 53.81 -47.39
N GLU A 23 -18.41 54.91 -47.02
CA GLU A 23 -19.54 55.44 -47.80
C GLU A 23 -19.09 56.00 -49.16
N ILE A 24 -17.92 56.64 -49.20
CA ILE A 24 -17.38 57.28 -50.42
C ILE A 24 -16.75 56.24 -51.36
N GLU A 25 -15.99 55.29 -50.82
CA GLU A 25 -15.29 54.26 -51.60
C GLU A 25 -15.50 52.85 -51.01
N PRO A 26 -16.68 52.24 -51.20
CA PRO A 26 -17.06 51.00 -50.52
C PRO A 26 -16.21 49.79 -50.91
N THR A 27 -15.56 49.82 -52.08
CA THR A 27 -14.73 48.74 -52.65
C THR A 27 -13.22 49.00 -52.57
N GLY A 28 -12.80 50.15 -52.04
CA GLY A 28 -11.40 50.53 -51.97
C GLY A 28 -10.61 49.61 -51.02
N VAL A 29 -9.56 48.97 -51.51
CA VAL A 29 -8.74 48.01 -50.74
C VAL A 29 -8.15 48.68 -49.49
N ALA A 30 -7.65 49.91 -49.61
CA ALA A 30 -7.06 50.64 -48.49
C ALA A 30 -8.11 51.05 -47.42
N VAL A 31 -9.34 51.33 -47.84
CA VAL A 31 -10.45 51.71 -46.95
C VAL A 31 -10.97 50.47 -46.22
N ARG A 32 -11.18 49.34 -46.93
CA ARG A 32 -11.56 48.06 -46.33
C ARG A 32 -10.52 47.53 -45.36
N LEU A 33 -9.22 47.66 -45.65
CA LEU A 33 -8.16 47.30 -44.70
C LEU A 33 -8.17 48.19 -43.46
N ALA A 34 -8.36 49.50 -43.61
CA ALA A 34 -8.44 50.40 -42.47
C ALA A 34 -9.66 50.10 -41.59
N ALA A 35 -10.80 49.73 -42.21
CA ALA A 35 -12.01 49.29 -41.52
C ALA A 35 -11.83 47.93 -40.84
N ALA A 36 -11.14 46.98 -41.48
CA ALA A 36 -10.83 45.69 -40.88
C ALA A 36 -9.90 45.84 -39.66
N GLU A 37 -8.86 46.69 -39.75
CA GLU A 37 -7.99 47.02 -38.62
C GLU A 37 -8.78 47.63 -37.45
N ASP A 38 -9.66 48.60 -37.75
CA ASP A 38 -10.48 49.29 -36.74
C ASP A 38 -11.48 48.34 -36.06
N ALA A 39 -12.12 47.46 -36.86
CA ALA A 39 -13.00 46.42 -36.36
C ALA A 39 -12.23 45.40 -35.50
N THR A 40 -11.00 45.04 -35.88
CA THR A 40 -10.15 44.13 -35.10
C THR A 40 -9.69 44.76 -33.78
N GLU A 41 -9.35 46.05 -33.79
CA GLU A 41 -8.98 46.83 -32.60
C GLU A 41 -10.17 47.00 -31.64
N SER A 42 -11.38 47.19 -32.16
CA SER A 42 -12.62 47.27 -31.38
C SER A 42 -13.18 45.92 -30.92
N GLY A 43 -12.57 44.80 -31.35
CA GLY A 43 -12.96 43.45 -30.95
C GLY A 43 -14.09 42.84 -31.78
N ASP A 44 -14.61 43.54 -32.79
CA ASP A 44 -15.60 43.01 -33.74
C ASP A 44 -14.91 42.22 -34.87
N THR A 45 -14.47 41.01 -34.53
CA THR A 45 -13.79 40.10 -35.46
C THR A 45 -14.68 39.70 -36.63
N THR A 46 -16.00 39.67 -36.44
CA THR A 46 -16.97 39.35 -37.49
C THR A 46 -17.02 40.45 -38.56
N ALA A 47 -17.13 41.72 -38.14
CA ALA A 47 -17.06 42.84 -39.07
C ALA A 47 -15.68 42.94 -39.72
N ALA A 48 -14.60 42.69 -38.96
CA ALA A 48 -13.24 42.69 -39.48
C ALA A 48 -13.06 41.67 -40.62
N ARG A 49 -13.53 40.43 -40.42
CA ARG A 49 -13.48 39.37 -41.43
C ARG A 49 -14.33 39.71 -42.64
N ARG A 50 -15.53 40.27 -42.45
CA ARG A 50 -16.38 40.75 -43.55
C ARG A 50 -15.68 41.82 -44.42
N TYR A 51 -14.96 42.76 -43.80
CA TYR A 51 -14.21 43.77 -44.54
C TYR A 51 -13.02 43.18 -45.31
N LEU A 52 -12.32 42.19 -44.73
CA LEU A 52 -11.25 41.46 -45.42
C LEU A 52 -11.76 40.58 -46.56
N ASP A 53 -12.89 39.91 -46.38
CA ASP A 53 -13.52 39.07 -47.41
C ASP A 53 -13.98 39.86 -48.62
N GLY A 54 -14.28 41.15 -48.43
CA GLY A 54 -14.48 42.08 -49.53
C GLY A 54 -13.20 42.37 -50.36
N ILE A 55 -12.01 42.02 -49.91
CA ILE A 55 -10.76 42.27 -50.64
C ILE A 55 -10.39 41.03 -51.46
N PRO A 56 -10.25 41.13 -52.80
CA PRO A 56 -9.84 40.03 -53.66
C PRO A 56 -8.51 39.40 -53.18
N PRO A 57 -8.36 38.07 -53.18
CA PRO A 57 -7.15 37.39 -52.68
C PRO A 57 -5.84 37.89 -53.29
N GLU A 58 -5.83 38.19 -54.58
CA GLU A 58 -4.68 38.76 -55.31
C GLU A 58 -4.30 40.18 -54.87
N ALA A 59 -5.23 40.91 -54.25
CA ALA A 59 -5.01 42.26 -53.70
C ALA A 59 -4.66 42.26 -52.20
N ARG A 60 -4.64 41.07 -51.56
CA ARG A 60 -4.27 40.91 -50.14
C ARG A 60 -2.75 40.87 -49.98
N GLY A 61 -2.16 42.05 -49.81
CA GLY A 61 -0.73 42.18 -49.44
C GLY A 61 -0.44 41.86 -47.97
N LEU A 62 0.79 42.11 -47.54
CA LEU A 62 1.26 41.89 -46.16
C LEU A 62 0.34 42.49 -45.09
N ARG A 63 -0.22 43.68 -45.36
CA ARG A 63 -1.14 44.38 -44.44
C ARG A 63 -2.44 43.60 -44.21
N ALA A 64 -2.97 42.92 -45.22
CA ALA A 64 -4.15 42.06 -45.06
C ALA A 64 -3.84 40.85 -44.17
N LYS A 65 -2.69 40.19 -44.40
CA LYS A 65 -2.21 39.05 -43.59
C LYS A 65 -1.98 39.42 -42.13
N LEU A 66 -1.48 40.63 -41.87
CA LEU A 66 -1.33 41.16 -40.51
C LEU A 66 -2.68 41.24 -39.79
N VAL A 67 -3.70 41.77 -40.48
CA VAL A 67 -5.07 41.86 -39.93
C VAL A 67 -5.71 40.48 -39.77
N GLU A 68 -5.53 39.57 -40.74
CA GLU A 68 -6.01 38.19 -40.65
C GLU A 68 -5.47 37.49 -39.39
N GLY A 69 -4.16 37.49 -39.16
CA GLY A 69 -3.63 36.89 -37.94
C GLY A 69 -3.99 37.65 -36.66
N LEU A 70 -4.28 38.97 -36.70
CA LEU A 70 -4.81 39.67 -35.52
C LEU A 70 -6.24 39.24 -35.20
N ILE A 71 -7.05 38.95 -36.21
CA ILE A 71 -8.39 38.39 -36.03
C ILE A 71 -8.28 36.99 -35.42
N GLU A 72 -7.44 36.11 -35.98
CA GLU A 72 -7.24 34.76 -35.42
C GLU A 72 -6.74 34.82 -33.97
N LEU A 73 -5.81 35.75 -33.65
CA LEU A 73 -5.33 35.93 -32.27
C LEU A 73 -6.44 36.38 -31.32
N LYS A 74 -7.32 37.29 -31.75
CA LYS A 74 -8.52 37.72 -30.98
C LYS A 74 -9.54 36.60 -30.81
N GLU A 75 -9.63 35.69 -31.78
CA GLU A 75 -10.44 34.46 -31.71
C GLU A 75 -9.76 33.32 -30.94
N GLN A 76 -8.65 33.59 -30.22
CA GLN A 76 -7.86 32.62 -29.46
C GLN A 76 -7.31 31.46 -30.31
N ARG A 77 -6.89 31.77 -31.54
CA ARG A 77 -6.32 30.82 -32.52
C ARG A 77 -4.85 31.15 -32.85
N PRO A 78 -3.92 30.89 -31.92
CA PRO A 78 -2.51 31.24 -32.09
C PRO A 78 -1.81 30.42 -33.19
N ASP A 79 -2.25 29.19 -33.46
CA ASP A 79 -1.65 28.36 -34.51
C ASP A 79 -2.01 28.82 -35.91
N GLU A 80 -3.28 29.20 -36.14
CA GLU A 80 -3.70 29.88 -37.36
C GLU A 80 -2.97 31.22 -37.52
N THR A 81 -2.82 31.98 -36.43
CA THR A 81 -2.02 33.23 -36.45
C THR A 81 -0.58 32.98 -36.92
N VAL A 82 0.11 31.98 -36.36
CA VAL A 82 1.48 31.62 -36.76
C VAL A 82 1.52 31.14 -38.22
N ARG A 83 0.52 30.36 -38.65
CA ARG A 83 0.37 29.87 -40.03
C ARG A 83 0.18 31.00 -41.02
N ASP A 84 -0.54 32.06 -40.66
CA ASP A 84 -0.85 33.18 -41.57
C ASP A 84 0.30 34.20 -41.62
N TRP A 85 0.95 34.46 -40.48
CA TRP A 85 2.05 35.42 -40.39
C TRP A 85 3.40 34.89 -40.88
N ARG A 86 3.69 33.59 -40.73
CA ARG A 86 4.97 33.00 -41.15
C ARG A 86 5.22 33.12 -42.67
N PRO A 87 4.26 32.84 -43.57
CA PRO A 87 4.39 33.11 -45.00
C PRO A 87 4.50 34.60 -45.32
N GLY A 88 3.83 35.47 -44.55
CA GLY A 88 3.97 36.92 -44.69
C GLY A 88 5.39 37.41 -44.41
N LEU A 89 6.05 36.83 -43.41
CA LEU A 89 7.45 37.14 -43.10
C LEU A 89 8.41 36.63 -44.19
N LEU A 90 8.15 35.45 -44.75
CA LEU A 90 8.91 34.91 -45.88
C LEU A 90 8.74 35.74 -47.16
N GLN A 91 7.54 36.26 -47.42
CA GLN A 91 7.29 37.16 -48.55
C GLN A 91 7.98 38.52 -48.41
N ALA A 92 8.40 38.89 -47.20
CA ALA A 92 9.18 40.08 -46.91
C ALA A 92 10.68 39.76 -46.72
N ASP A 93 11.15 38.64 -47.28
CA ASP A 93 12.53 38.12 -47.19
C ASP A 93 13.06 37.94 -45.75
N GLY A 94 12.18 37.96 -44.75
CA GLY A 94 12.54 37.94 -43.34
C GLY A 94 12.94 39.30 -42.74
N ASP A 95 12.90 40.40 -43.50
CA ASP A 95 13.44 41.69 -43.07
C ASP A 95 12.41 42.65 -42.45
N HIS A 96 11.23 42.15 -42.10
CA HIS A 96 10.13 42.96 -41.59
C HIS A 96 10.07 42.99 -40.05
N ALA A 97 10.82 43.90 -39.42
CA ALA A 97 11.00 43.97 -37.95
C ALA A 97 9.69 43.88 -37.12
N ASN A 98 8.62 44.58 -37.52
CA ASN A 98 7.34 44.56 -36.80
C ASN A 98 6.66 43.17 -36.83
N LEU A 99 6.77 42.47 -37.97
CA LEU A 99 6.17 41.14 -38.11
C LEU A 99 7.01 40.10 -37.37
N THR A 100 8.34 40.22 -37.42
CA THR A 100 9.25 39.40 -36.62
C THR A 100 8.95 39.54 -35.11
N TRP A 101 8.73 40.77 -34.63
CA TRP A 101 8.35 41.03 -33.23
C TRP A 101 7.00 40.39 -32.87
N ARG A 102 5.96 40.60 -33.68
CA ARG A 102 4.62 40.05 -33.43
C ARG A 102 4.61 38.52 -33.43
N LEU A 103 5.33 37.91 -34.36
CA LEU A 103 5.45 36.45 -34.45
C LEU A 103 6.23 35.89 -33.24
N ALA A 104 7.32 36.55 -32.84
CA ALA A 104 8.05 36.19 -31.62
C ALA A 104 7.14 36.32 -30.38
N HIS A 105 6.39 37.41 -30.24
CA HIS A 105 5.45 37.61 -29.15
C HIS A 105 4.42 36.48 -29.05
N VAL A 106 3.73 36.15 -30.15
CA VAL A 106 2.71 35.09 -30.17
C VAL A 106 3.33 33.72 -29.84
N LEU A 107 4.51 33.42 -30.38
CA LEU A 107 5.20 32.18 -30.06
C LEU A 107 5.60 32.10 -28.58
N ILE A 108 6.12 33.17 -27.99
CA ILE A 108 6.42 33.24 -26.55
C ILE A 108 5.15 33.05 -25.73
N ASP A 109 4.07 33.77 -26.06
CA ASP A 109 2.80 33.69 -25.33
C ASP A 109 2.20 32.27 -25.38
N SER A 110 2.25 31.63 -26.55
CA SER A 110 1.86 30.23 -26.76
C SER A 110 2.80 29.18 -26.13
N GLY A 111 3.90 29.60 -25.50
CA GLY A 111 4.87 28.68 -24.88
C GLY A 111 5.85 28.01 -25.86
N ARG A 112 5.83 28.36 -27.14
CA ARG A 112 6.73 27.86 -28.20
C ARG A 112 8.09 28.55 -28.16
N VAL A 113 8.73 28.55 -26.99
CA VAL A 113 9.97 29.27 -26.64
C VAL A 113 11.10 28.98 -27.64
N ARG A 114 11.30 27.71 -28.03
CA ARG A 114 12.36 27.30 -28.97
C ARG A 114 12.19 27.90 -30.37
N GLU A 115 10.97 28.10 -30.83
CA GLU A 115 10.70 28.73 -32.13
C GLU A 115 10.78 30.26 -32.06
N ALA A 116 10.56 30.85 -30.88
CA ALA A 116 10.66 32.28 -30.68
C ALA A 116 12.10 32.80 -30.60
N GLU A 117 13.05 32.02 -30.06
CA GLU A 117 14.45 32.42 -29.86
C GLU A 117 15.17 32.89 -31.15
N PRO A 118 15.07 32.17 -32.30
CA PRO A 118 15.65 32.64 -33.55
C PRO A 118 15.03 33.95 -34.03
N LEU A 119 13.72 34.14 -33.83
CA LEU A 119 13.00 35.35 -34.23
C LEU A 119 13.37 36.54 -33.36
N LEU A 120 13.60 36.33 -32.06
CA LEU A 120 14.09 37.38 -31.17
C LEU A 120 15.51 37.83 -31.56
N SER A 121 16.37 36.88 -31.91
CA SER A 121 17.72 37.13 -32.42
C SER A 121 17.69 37.87 -33.77
N GLN A 122 16.75 37.51 -34.65
CA GLN A 122 16.50 38.20 -35.91
C GLN A 122 15.98 39.62 -35.68
N TYR A 123 15.03 39.81 -34.77
CA TYR A 123 14.50 41.12 -34.42
C TYR A 123 15.62 42.06 -33.92
N ARG A 124 16.53 41.56 -33.07
CA ARG A 124 17.71 42.32 -32.60
C ARG A 124 18.59 42.81 -33.74
N ARG A 125 18.82 41.98 -34.76
CA ARG A 125 19.61 42.35 -35.95
C ARG A 125 18.90 43.40 -36.79
N LEU A 126 17.58 43.27 -36.97
CA LEU A 126 16.78 44.17 -37.82
C LEU A 126 16.62 45.57 -37.24
N ILE A 127 16.54 45.71 -35.91
CA ILE A 127 16.38 47.03 -35.26
C ILE A 127 17.70 47.83 -35.18
N GLY A 128 18.86 47.17 -35.23
CA GLY A 128 20.19 47.79 -35.13
C GLY A 128 20.47 48.53 -33.80
N GLY A 129 21.69 49.08 -33.67
CA GLY A 129 22.15 49.85 -32.50
C GLY A 129 23.02 49.06 -31.51
N ASP A 130 23.89 49.78 -30.77
CA ASP A 130 24.82 49.18 -29.80
C ASP A 130 24.10 48.65 -28.54
N GLU A 131 22.99 49.27 -28.14
CA GLU A 131 22.17 48.83 -27.01
C GLU A 131 20.77 48.35 -27.43
N PRO A 132 20.24 47.27 -26.81
CA PRO A 132 18.88 46.79 -27.10
C PRO A 132 17.81 47.80 -26.68
N ASN A 133 16.89 48.13 -27.60
CA ASN A 133 15.77 49.03 -27.34
C ASN A 133 14.68 48.40 -26.43
N ALA A 134 13.75 49.22 -25.94
CA ALA A 134 12.71 48.79 -25.01
C ALA A 134 11.81 47.65 -25.54
N TRP A 135 11.51 47.63 -26.85
CA TRP A 135 10.70 46.58 -27.47
C TRP A 135 11.39 45.22 -27.51
N TYR A 136 12.71 45.19 -27.71
CA TYR A 136 13.50 43.96 -27.62
C TYR A 136 13.55 43.48 -26.17
N ARG A 137 13.91 44.36 -25.23
CA ARG A 137 14.03 44.04 -23.80
C ARG A 137 12.73 43.53 -23.20
N TYR A 138 11.59 44.04 -23.67
CA TYR A 138 10.27 43.50 -23.35
C TYR A 138 10.10 42.03 -23.77
N LEU A 139 10.39 41.69 -25.03
CA LEU A 139 10.28 40.29 -25.49
C LEU A 139 11.29 39.38 -24.82
N ASP A 140 12.49 39.89 -24.52
CA ASP A 140 13.51 39.15 -23.79
C ASP A 140 13.05 38.84 -22.37
N ALA A 141 12.49 39.83 -21.66
CA ALA A 141 11.85 39.62 -20.37
C ALA A 141 10.66 38.65 -20.43
N PHE A 142 9.85 38.71 -21.49
CA PHE A 142 8.73 37.79 -21.67
C PHE A 142 9.22 36.35 -21.88
N LEU A 143 10.30 36.18 -22.66
CA LEU A 143 10.97 34.91 -22.85
C LEU A 143 11.57 34.39 -21.53
N LEU A 144 12.20 35.25 -20.73
CA LEU A 144 12.71 34.91 -19.41
C LEU A 144 11.60 34.43 -18.46
N LEU A 145 10.44 35.11 -18.46
CA LEU A 145 9.27 34.67 -17.69
C LEU A 145 8.80 33.27 -18.11
N LYS A 146 8.71 33.00 -19.42
CA LYS A 146 8.32 31.66 -19.92
C LYS A 146 9.35 30.58 -19.64
N LYS A 147 10.62 30.95 -19.42
CA LYS A 147 11.70 30.08 -18.91
C LYS A 147 11.75 30.01 -17.38
N ASN A 148 10.72 30.50 -16.69
CA ASN A 148 10.63 30.53 -15.23
C ASN A 148 11.75 31.33 -14.52
N ARG A 149 12.45 32.21 -15.26
CA ARG A 149 13.51 33.11 -14.73
C ARG A 149 12.91 34.45 -14.33
N THR A 150 11.89 34.40 -13.48
CA THR A 150 11.02 35.55 -13.17
C THR A 150 11.77 36.72 -12.54
N GLY A 151 12.75 36.47 -11.66
CA GLY A 151 13.53 37.55 -11.04
C GLY A 151 14.35 38.37 -12.05
N GLU A 152 14.88 37.71 -13.08
CA GLU A 152 15.61 38.39 -14.16
C GLU A 152 14.67 39.13 -15.09
N ALA A 153 13.51 38.55 -15.39
CA ALA A 153 12.46 39.22 -16.15
C ALA A 153 11.99 40.52 -15.46
N ILE A 154 11.77 40.49 -14.13
CA ILE A 154 11.41 41.69 -13.35
C ILE A 154 12.52 42.73 -13.43
N ALA A 155 13.78 42.34 -13.21
CA ALA A 155 14.91 43.25 -13.28
C ALA A 155 15.01 43.93 -14.65
N GLU A 156 14.85 43.18 -15.73
CA GLU A 156 14.90 43.71 -17.09
C GLU A 156 13.75 44.70 -17.34
N LEU A 157 12.51 44.35 -16.98
CA LEU A 157 11.34 45.22 -17.16
C LEU A 157 11.43 46.52 -16.33
N GLU A 158 11.91 46.45 -15.10
CA GLU A 158 12.10 47.62 -14.25
C GLU A 158 13.15 48.60 -14.83
N THR A 159 14.19 48.10 -15.51
CA THR A 159 15.22 48.98 -16.12
C THR A 159 14.68 49.82 -17.29
N ILE A 160 13.64 49.33 -17.98
CA ILE A 160 13.06 50.00 -19.14
C ILE A 160 11.75 50.74 -18.84
N ARG A 161 11.16 50.54 -17.65
CA ARG A 161 9.83 51.07 -17.29
C ARG A 161 9.70 52.57 -17.50
N ASP A 162 10.65 53.36 -16.99
CA ASP A 162 10.61 54.83 -17.07
C ASP A 162 11.03 55.38 -18.46
N LYS A 163 11.56 54.50 -19.33
CA LYS A 163 12.05 54.84 -20.68
C LYS A 163 11.19 54.21 -21.78
N ALA A 164 10.13 53.49 -21.41
CA ALA A 164 9.30 52.78 -22.36
C ALA A 164 8.51 53.78 -23.21
N PRO A 165 8.39 53.54 -24.54
CA PRO A 165 7.52 54.37 -25.36
C PRO A 165 6.06 54.14 -24.96
N LYS A 166 5.23 55.18 -25.00
CA LYS A 166 3.80 55.15 -24.59
C LYS A 166 3.00 53.93 -25.08
N PRO A 167 3.14 53.44 -26.33
CA PRO A 167 2.40 52.26 -26.77
C PRO A 167 2.84 50.94 -26.12
N LEU A 168 4.04 50.88 -25.53
CA LEU A 168 4.57 49.69 -24.84
C LEU A 168 4.28 49.70 -23.34
N GLU A 169 4.14 50.88 -22.71
CA GLU A 169 3.87 51.04 -21.28
C GLU A 169 2.79 50.08 -20.71
N PRO A 170 1.56 50.00 -21.26
CA PRO A 170 0.54 49.10 -20.72
C PRO A 170 0.91 47.62 -20.83
N HIS A 171 1.57 47.21 -21.92
CA HIS A 171 2.00 45.83 -22.11
C HIS A 171 3.15 45.43 -21.19
N LEU A 172 4.06 46.38 -20.92
CA LEU A 172 5.14 46.22 -19.95
C LEU A 172 4.59 46.05 -18.54
N ASP A 173 3.66 46.90 -18.12
CA ASP A 173 3.02 46.82 -16.80
C ASP A 173 2.19 45.53 -16.64
N ASP A 174 1.49 45.06 -17.69
CA ASP A 174 0.82 43.76 -17.68
C ASP A 174 1.83 42.60 -17.50
N LEU A 175 2.95 42.65 -18.22
CA LEU A 175 3.99 41.62 -18.08
C LEU A 175 4.67 41.66 -16.71
N LEU A 176 4.91 42.85 -16.14
CA LEU A 176 5.33 42.99 -14.74
C LEU A 176 4.31 42.38 -13.79
N GLY A 177 3.01 42.60 -14.03
CA GLY A 177 1.93 41.95 -13.30
C GLY A 177 2.04 40.43 -13.35
N ARG A 178 2.23 39.84 -14.54
CA ARG A 178 2.41 38.39 -14.72
C ARG A 178 3.66 37.88 -14.01
N CYS A 179 4.75 38.63 -14.05
CA CYS A 179 5.98 38.30 -13.33
C CYS A 179 5.77 38.31 -11.81
N PHE A 180 5.11 39.35 -11.27
CA PHE A 180 4.79 39.40 -9.85
C PHE A 180 3.81 38.30 -9.43
N GLU A 181 2.83 37.94 -10.27
CA GLU A 181 1.99 36.75 -10.05
C GLU A 181 2.82 35.47 -10.00
N ALA A 182 3.74 35.27 -10.94
CA ALA A 182 4.63 34.10 -10.95
C ALA A 182 5.57 34.06 -9.74
N SER A 183 5.95 35.23 -9.20
CA SER A 183 6.68 35.36 -7.93
C SER A 183 5.80 35.40 -6.69
N GLN A 184 4.48 35.21 -6.84
CA GLN A 184 3.47 35.26 -5.77
C GLN A 184 3.39 36.59 -5.00
N ASP A 185 3.96 37.69 -5.54
CA ASP A 185 3.85 39.03 -4.96
C ASP A 185 2.56 39.71 -5.44
N ARG A 186 1.45 39.29 -4.83
CA ARG A 186 0.11 39.70 -5.26
C ARG A 186 -0.13 41.21 -5.21
N VAL A 187 0.42 41.92 -4.22
CA VAL A 187 0.22 43.36 -4.07
C VAL A 187 0.83 44.08 -5.27
N LYS A 188 2.10 43.80 -5.59
CA LYS A 188 2.75 44.39 -6.75
C LYS A 188 2.13 43.96 -8.07
N ALA A 189 1.62 42.72 -8.14
CA ALA A 189 0.90 42.25 -9.32
C ALA A 189 -0.37 43.08 -9.57
N ILE A 190 -1.21 43.28 -8.55
CA ILE A 190 -2.41 44.11 -8.64
C ILE A 190 -2.05 45.53 -9.05
N ASP A 191 -1.04 46.14 -8.41
CA ASP A 191 -0.61 47.51 -8.74
C ASP A 191 -0.14 47.63 -10.20
N ALA A 192 0.61 46.65 -10.70
CA ALA A 192 1.08 46.62 -12.08
C ALA A 192 -0.07 46.48 -13.08
N TYR A 193 -1.00 45.54 -12.86
CA TYR A 193 -2.18 45.43 -13.71
C TYR A 193 -3.08 46.65 -13.64
N HIS A 194 -3.18 47.32 -12.47
CA HIS A 194 -3.98 48.52 -12.34
C HIS A 194 -3.40 49.67 -13.18
N ARG A 195 -2.07 49.79 -13.25
CA ARG A 195 -1.42 50.74 -14.18
C ARG A 195 -1.69 50.38 -15.64
N ALA A 196 -1.57 49.10 -16.01
CA ALA A 196 -1.89 48.64 -17.36
C ALA A 196 -3.36 48.92 -17.76
N ALA A 197 -4.30 48.62 -16.87
CA ALA A 197 -5.73 48.87 -17.03
C ALA A 197 -6.04 50.37 -17.15
N THR A 198 -5.35 51.23 -16.39
CA THR A 198 -5.54 52.68 -16.43
C THR A 198 -4.96 53.28 -17.72
N ALA A 199 -3.80 52.80 -18.16
CA ALA A 199 -3.17 53.22 -19.41
C ALA A 199 -3.91 52.71 -20.65
N SER A 200 -4.62 51.59 -20.56
CA SER A 200 -5.45 51.02 -21.63
C SER A 200 -6.82 50.53 -21.13
N PRO A 201 -7.77 51.45 -20.85
CA PRO A 201 -9.05 51.10 -20.24
C PRO A 201 -9.98 50.22 -21.09
N ARG A 202 -9.75 50.11 -22.41
CA ARG A 202 -10.48 49.21 -23.33
C ARG A 202 -9.77 47.85 -23.52
N TRP A 203 -8.84 47.49 -22.64
CA TRP A 203 -8.19 46.18 -22.61
C TRP A 203 -8.65 45.42 -21.36
N CYS A 204 -9.40 44.34 -21.54
CA CYS A 204 -10.02 43.63 -20.41
C CYS A 204 -9.06 42.73 -19.63
N ASP A 205 -7.95 42.26 -20.21
CA ASP A 205 -7.10 41.23 -19.57
C ASP A 205 -6.52 41.71 -18.23
N PRO A 206 -6.01 42.96 -18.10
CA PRO A 206 -5.60 43.50 -16.81
C PRO A 206 -6.74 43.59 -15.78
N TRP A 207 -7.96 43.97 -16.18
CA TRP A 207 -9.12 44.01 -15.29
C TRP A 207 -9.48 42.61 -14.77
N LEU A 208 -9.47 41.61 -15.65
CA LEU A 208 -9.69 40.21 -15.30
C LEU A 208 -8.60 39.66 -14.38
N ALA A 209 -7.34 40.02 -14.62
CA ALA A 209 -6.21 39.63 -13.78
C ALA A 209 -6.33 40.21 -12.35
N ILE A 210 -6.63 41.51 -12.22
CA ILE A 210 -6.87 42.14 -10.90
C ILE A 210 -8.04 41.44 -10.19
N SER A 211 -9.16 41.25 -10.89
CA SER A 211 -10.35 40.61 -10.32
C SER A 211 -10.06 39.18 -9.84
N ARG A 212 -9.34 38.38 -10.65
CA ARG A 212 -8.89 37.02 -10.31
C ARG A 212 -7.99 37.01 -9.07
N LEU A 213 -7.12 38.00 -8.93
CA LEU A 213 -6.28 38.11 -7.74
C LEU A 213 -7.14 38.49 -6.53
N GLN A 214 -8.03 39.48 -6.64
CA GLN A 214 -8.84 39.98 -5.53
C GLN A 214 -9.88 38.99 -4.99
N VAL A 215 -10.49 38.15 -5.85
CA VAL A 215 -11.64 37.29 -5.48
C VAL A 215 -11.38 36.41 -4.27
N VAL A 216 -10.13 36.00 -4.07
CA VAL A 216 -9.72 35.12 -2.99
C VAL A 216 -9.91 35.77 -1.62
N ASP A 217 -9.51 37.04 -1.46
CA ASP A 217 -9.56 37.72 -0.16
C ASP A 217 -10.77 38.64 -0.05
N ASN A 218 -11.06 39.39 -1.11
CA ASN A 218 -12.08 40.41 -1.13
C ASN A 218 -12.92 40.30 -2.42
N PRO A 219 -13.97 39.45 -2.43
CA PRO A 219 -14.81 39.28 -3.61
C PRO A 219 -15.61 40.53 -3.97
N ASP A 220 -15.89 41.41 -3.00
CA ASP A 220 -16.60 42.66 -3.26
C ASP A 220 -15.71 43.65 -4.04
N GLU A 221 -14.41 43.71 -3.72
CA GLU A 221 -13.43 44.45 -4.55
C GLU A 221 -13.29 43.85 -5.94
N ALA A 222 -13.25 42.52 -6.06
CA ALA A 222 -13.18 41.85 -7.36
C ALA A 222 -14.38 42.18 -8.27
N VAL A 223 -15.57 42.33 -7.68
CA VAL A 223 -16.78 42.80 -8.37
C VAL A 223 -16.60 44.24 -8.81
N ALA A 224 -16.20 45.15 -7.91
CA ALA A 224 -16.01 46.56 -8.22
C ALA A 224 -14.99 46.77 -9.36
N THR A 225 -13.87 46.04 -9.34
CA THR A 225 -12.86 46.05 -10.42
C THR A 225 -13.45 45.58 -11.75
N THR A 226 -14.24 44.51 -11.75
CA THR A 226 -14.89 44.01 -12.97
C THR A 226 -15.90 45.02 -13.51
N GLU A 227 -16.68 45.65 -12.63
CA GLU A 227 -17.62 46.71 -12.98
C GLU A 227 -16.92 47.93 -13.57
N GLN A 228 -15.74 48.31 -13.05
CA GLN A 228 -14.93 49.39 -13.62
C GLN A 228 -14.50 49.09 -15.06
N GLY A 229 -14.04 47.86 -15.34
CA GLY A 229 -13.77 47.43 -16.73
C GLY A 229 -15.01 47.48 -17.62
N LEU A 230 -16.18 47.14 -17.08
CA LEU A 230 -17.46 47.23 -17.80
C LEU A 230 -17.95 48.66 -18.02
N VAL A 231 -17.41 49.68 -17.35
CA VAL A 231 -17.76 51.09 -17.65
C VAL A 231 -17.29 51.46 -19.05
N THR A 232 -16.07 51.04 -19.43
CA THR A 232 -15.46 51.32 -20.73
C THR A 232 -15.79 50.25 -21.78
N MET A 233 -16.14 49.04 -21.34
CA MET A 233 -16.49 47.89 -22.20
C MET A 233 -17.80 47.22 -21.73
N PRO A 234 -18.96 47.88 -21.85
CA PRO A 234 -20.21 47.45 -21.21
C PRO A 234 -20.75 46.10 -21.70
N ASP A 235 -20.41 45.67 -22.91
CA ASP A 235 -20.89 44.42 -23.50
C ASP A 235 -19.75 43.41 -23.70
N ASP A 236 -18.59 43.59 -23.06
CA ASP A 236 -17.50 42.62 -23.17
C ASP A 236 -17.89 41.28 -22.51
N PRO A 237 -17.90 40.17 -23.27
CA PRO A 237 -18.41 38.90 -22.78
C PRO A 237 -17.53 38.27 -21.69
N ARG A 238 -16.22 38.52 -21.69
CA ARG A 238 -15.29 37.95 -20.71
C ARG A 238 -15.45 38.63 -19.36
N LEU A 239 -15.61 39.95 -19.34
CA LEU A 239 -15.93 40.70 -18.11
C LEU A 239 -17.32 40.38 -17.59
N LEU A 240 -18.32 40.22 -18.46
CA LEU A 240 -19.67 39.80 -18.05
C LEU A 240 -19.70 38.36 -17.50
N ALA A 241 -18.95 37.43 -18.10
CA ALA A 241 -18.78 36.07 -17.59
C ALA A 241 -18.09 36.08 -16.22
N ASN A 242 -17.03 36.87 -16.05
CA ASN A 242 -16.35 37.03 -14.76
C ASN A 242 -17.28 37.63 -13.69
N LEU A 243 -18.07 38.65 -14.04
CA LEU A 243 -19.05 39.23 -13.13
C LEU A 243 -20.12 38.21 -12.71
N ALA A 244 -20.59 37.36 -13.63
CA ALA A 244 -21.54 36.30 -13.33
C ALA A 244 -20.94 35.26 -12.36
N LEU A 245 -19.68 34.85 -12.60
CA LEU A 245 -18.95 33.94 -11.71
C LEU A 245 -18.81 34.54 -10.30
N LEU A 246 -18.42 35.82 -10.19
CA LEU A 246 -18.29 36.51 -8.90
C LEU A 246 -19.63 36.64 -8.17
N ALA A 247 -20.69 37.01 -8.89
CA ALA A 247 -22.04 37.05 -8.34
C ALA A 247 -22.46 35.69 -7.80
N TRP A 248 -22.20 34.61 -8.55
CA TRP A 248 -22.47 33.25 -8.11
C TRP A 248 -21.68 32.86 -6.86
N LEU A 249 -20.36 33.06 -6.85
CA LEU A 249 -19.49 32.77 -5.70
C LEU A 249 -19.95 33.53 -4.44
N ARG A 250 -20.37 34.79 -4.59
CA ARG A 250 -20.93 35.61 -3.51
C ARG A 250 -22.19 34.98 -2.91
N GLN A 251 -23.09 34.44 -3.74
CA GLN A 251 -24.28 33.73 -3.24
C GLN A 251 -23.92 32.41 -2.56
N MET A 252 -22.93 31.68 -3.06
CA MET A 252 -22.50 30.41 -2.45
C MET A 252 -21.91 30.59 -1.05
N ARG A 253 -21.31 31.75 -0.75
CA ARG A 253 -20.82 32.11 0.61
C ARG A 253 -21.95 32.44 1.59
N GLN A 254 -23.18 32.67 1.13
CA GLN A 254 -24.31 32.95 1.99
C GLN A 254 -25.02 31.66 2.45
N PRO A 255 -25.64 31.67 3.66
CA PRO A 255 -26.54 30.60 4.09
C PRO A 255 -27.64 30.37 3.06
N GLN A 256 -28.05 29.11 2.86
CA GLN A 256 -29.00 28.71 1.81
C GLN A 256 -30.28 29.55 1.80
N ALA A 257 -30.80 29.92 2.98
CA ALA A 257 -32.02 30.73 3.13
C ALA A 257 -31.90 32.20 2.67
N ARG A 258 -30.68 32.72 2.46
CA ARG A 258 -30.43 34.12 2.05
C ARG A 258 -29.95 34.27 0.61
N ARG A 259 -29.72 33.16 -0.10
CA ARG A 259 -29.22 33.16 -1.47
C ARG A 259 -30.25 33.77 -2.42
N ARG A 260 -29.82 34.71 -3.25
CA ARG A 260 -30.64 35.35 -4.29
C ARG A 260 -30.09 35.00 -5.67
N TRP A 261 -30.70 34.03 -6.32
CA TRP A 261 -30.27 33.58 -7.65
C TRP A 261 -30.61 34.56 -8.77
N ASP A 262 -31.62 35.42 -8.56
CA ASP A 262 -32.07 36.42 -9.52
C ASP A 262 -30.96 37.40 -9.94
N GLU A 263 -30.01 37.70 -9.04
CA GLU A 263 -28.88 38.58 -9.35
C GLU A 263 -27.91 37.93 -10.32
N VAL A 264 -27.62 36.64 -10.14
CA VAL A 264 -26.76 35.86 -11.05
C VAL A 264 -27.42 35.72 -12.41
N GLU A 265 -28.72 35.40 -12.44
CA GLU A 265 -29.49 35.25 -13.67
C GLU A 265 -29.62 36.56 -14.46
N LYS A 266 -29.71 37.72 -13.79
CA LYS A 266 -29.70 39.03 -14.47
C LYS A 266 -28.38 39.27 -15.21
N VAL A 267 -27.24 38.95 -14.58
CA VAL A 267 -25.92 39.12 -15.20
C VAL A 267 -25.74 38.14 -16.35
N LEU A 268 -26.10 36.86 -16.15
CA LEU A 268 -26.06 35.86 -17.22
C LEU A 268 -27.00 36.22 -18.38
N ALA A 269 -28.19 36.74 -18.12
CA ALA A 269 -29.11 37.21 -19.16
C ALA A 269 -28.59 38.45 -19.91
N ARG A 270 -27.80 39.31 -19.27
CA ARG A 270 -27.07 40.40 -19.95
C ARG A 270 -25.95 39.82 -20.82
N ALA A 271 -25.14 38.92 -20.28
CA ALA A 271 -24.05 38.26 -21.00
C ALA A 271 -24.54 37.51 -22.25
N ARG A 272 -25.61 36.73 -22.13
CA ARG A 272 -26.26 36.02 -23.25
C ARG A 272 -26.76 36.96 -24.35
N ARG A 273 -27.24 38.16 -23.99
CA ARG A 273 -27.71 39.16 -24.98
C ARG A 273 -26.57 39.87 -25.67
N ALA A 274 -25.49 40.16 -24.94
CA ALA A 274 -24.30 40.82 -25.46
C ALA A 274 -23.54 39.91 -26.43
N SER A 275 -23.34 38.63 -26.08
CA SER A 275 -22.67 37.64 -26.95
C SER A 275 -23.29 36.25 -26.73
N PRO A 276 -24.30 35.88 -27.54
CA PRO A 276 -24.95 34.56 -27.46
C PRO A 276 -24.00 33.39 -27.75
N ASP A 277 -22.93 33.66 -28.49
CA ASP A 277 -21.89 32.75 -28.98
C ASP A 277 -20.62 32.73 -28.12
N SER A 278 -20.55 33.48 -27.01
CA SER A 278 -19.36 33.46 -26.15
C SER A 278 -19.16 32.09 -25.47
N VAL A 279 -17.92 31.58 -25.61
CA VAL A 279 -17.45 30.36 -24.95
C VAL A 279 -17.40 30.55 -23.44
N GLU A 280 -16.85 31.66 -22.97
CA GLU A 280 -16.65 31.97 -21.55
C GLU A 280 -17.99 32.07 -20.81
N VAL A 281 -18.99 32.73 -21.43
CA VAL A 281 -20.33 32.83 -20.85
C VAL A 281 -20.98 31.45 -20.74
N ALA A 282 -20.86 30.62 -21.78
CA ALA A 282 -21.42 29.27 -21.76
C ALA A 282 -20.78 28.36 -20.69
N LEU A 283 -19.47 28.48 -20.46
CA LEU A 283 -18.76 27.71 -19.43
C LEU A 283 -19.15 28.14 -18.01
N VAL A 284 -19.24 29.44 -17.73
CA VAL A 284 -19.68 29.93 -16.41
C VAL A 284 -21.14 29.56 -16.14
N GLU A 285 -22.00 29.63 -17.17
CA GLU A 285 -23.41 29.24 -17.07
C GLU A 285 -23.56 27.73 -16.80
N ALA A 286 -22.75 26.90 -17.47
CA ALA A 286 -22.66 25.46 -17.22
C ALA A 286 -22.31 25.17 -15.75
N ASP A 287 -21.23 25.77 -15.24
CA ASP A 287 -20.81 25.58 -13.84
C ASP A 287 -21.89 26.06 -12.85
N TYR A 288 -22.55 27.18 -13.14
CA TYR A 288 -23.67 27.69 -12.35
C TYR A 288 -24.85 26.70 -12.30
N LEU A 289 -25.25 26.14 -13.44
CA LEU A 289 -26.34 25.16 -13.53
C LEU A 289 -26.01 23.86 -12.78
N VAL A 290 -24.76 23.40 -12.86
CA VAL A 290 -24.25 22.28 -12.05
C VAL A 290 -24.36 22.61 -10.55
N GLY A 291 -23.97 23.83 -10.15
CA GLY A 291 -24.09 24.31 -8.77
C GLY A 291 -25.53 24.33 -8.23
N LEU A 292 -26.53 24.46 -9.11
CA LEU A 292 -27.95 24.36 -8.78
C LEU A 292 -28.52 22.94 -8.85
N GLY A 293 -27.72 21.95 -9.27
CA GLY A 293 -28.17 20.57 -9.52
C GLY A 293 -28.99 20.41 -10.80
N ARG A 294 -29.02 21.43 -11.69
CA ARG A 294 -29.75 21.42 -12.97
C ARG A 294 -28.87 20.88 -14.09
N ILE A 295 -28.38 19.66 -13.93
CA ILE A 295 -27.32 19.10 -14.79
C ILE A 295 -27.82 18.82 -16.22
N ASP A 296 -29.10 18.48 -16.43
CA ASP A 296 -29.62 18.31 -17.80
C ASP A 296 -29.67 19.64 -18.58
N ASP A 297 -29.96 20.76 -17.89
CA ASP A 297 -29.94 22.10 -18.50
C ASP A 297 -28.51 22.53 -18.87
N ASP A 298 -27.53 22.20 -18.03
CA ASP A 298 -26.09 22.37 -18.31
C ASP A 298 -25.70 21.65 -19.61
N LEU A 299 -26.02 20.36 -19.73
CA LEU A 299 -25.70 19.57 -20.91
C LEU A 299 -26.32 20.14 -22.19
N ALA A 300 -27.59 20.58 -22.14
CA ALA A 300 -28.25 21.21 -23.27
C ALA A 300 -27.57 22.53 -23.67
N ARG A 301 -27.10 23.30 -22.68
CA ARG A 301 -26.40 24.56 -22.92
C ARG A 301 -25.04 24.34 -23.56
N LEU A 302 -24.25 23.40 -23.06
CA LEU A 302 -22.95 23.04 -23.62
C LEU A 302 -23.07 22.43 -25.03
N GLU A 303 -24.10 21.64 -25.30
CA GLU A 303 -24.39 21.15 -26.64
C GLU A 303 -24.70 22.32 -27.61
N ALA A 304 -25.57 23.25 -27.21
CA ALA A 304 -25.89 24.40 -28.05
C ALA A 304 -24.65 25.29 -28.30
N ALA A 305 -23.86 25.55 -27.27
CA ALA A 305 -22.65 26.37 -27.37
C ALA A 305 -21.57 25.70 -28.23
N SER A 306 -21.39 24.39 -28.14
CA SER A 306 -20.44 23.64 -28.98
C SER A 306 -20.86 23.58 -30.45
N LYS A 307 -22.17 23.62 -30.76
CA LYS A 307 -22.66 23.79 -32.15
C LYS A 307 -22.33 25.16 -32.73
N LEU A 308 -22.40 26.22 -31.90
CA LEU A 308 -22.02 27.58 -32.30
C LEU A 308 -20.50 27.73 -32.43
N ASN A 309 -19.74 27.05 -31.57
CA ASN A 309 -18.28 27.10 -31.53
C ASN A 309 -17.67 25.70 -31.69
N PRO A 310 -17.80 25.07 -32.87
CA PRO A 310 -17.38 23.67 -33.08
C PRO A 310 -15.87 23.45 -32.87
N LYS A 311 -15.06 24.50 -32.98
CA LYS A 311 -13.60 24.45 -32.76
C LYS A 311 -13.17 24.61 -31.29
N SER A 312 -14.10 24.84 -30.36
CA SER A 312 -13.77 25.13 -28.95
C SER A 312 -13.53 23.85 -28.13
N VAL A 313 -12.25 23.50 -27.93
CA VAL A 313 -11.85 22.37 -27.09
C VAL A 313 -12.42 22.44 -25.66
N PRO A 314 -12.46 23.60 -24.97
CA PRO A 314 -13.06 23.72 -23.65
C PRO A 314 -14.54 23.32 -23.58
N LEU A 315 -15.36 23.69 -24.56
CA LEU A 315 -16.79 23.36 -24.56
C LEU A 315 -17.02 21.85 -24.72
N TRP A 316 -16.32 21.21 -25.66
CA TRP A 316 -16.38 19.75 -25.82
C TRP A 316 -15.91 19.01 -24.56
N SER A 317 -14.86 19.52 -23.91
CA SER A 317 -14.31 18.96 -22.67
C SER A 317 -15.28 19.10 -21.50
N ALA A 318 -15.87 20.28 -21.32
CA ALA A 318 -16.87 20.53 -20.29
C ALA A 318 -18.10 19.64 -20.49
N TRP A 319 -18.56 19.48 -21.73
CA TRP A 319 -19.72 18.64 -22.06
C TRP A 319 -19.48 17.17 -21.73
N ALA A 320 -18.32 16.63 -22.15
CA ALA A 320 -17.93 15.26 -21.84
C ALA A 320 -17.77 15.02 -20.33
N ASN A 321 -17.20 15.99 -19.59
CA ASN A 321 -17.10 15.91 -18.14
C ASN A 321 -18.46 15.96 -17.45
N GLY A 322 -19.38 16.80 -17.92
CA GLY A 322 -20.77 16.85 -17.43
C GLY A 322 -21.48 15.50 -17.59
N LEU A 323 -21.37 14.88 -18.75
CA LEU A 323 -21.93 13.54 -19.01
C LEU A 323 -21.29 12.46 -18.13
N THR A 324 -19.98 12.57 -17.89
CA THR A 324 -19.26 11.65 -17.01
C THR A 324 -19.75 11.73 -15.57
N ARG A 325 -20.01 12.94 -15.04
CA ARG A 325 -20.58 13.14 -13.70
C ARG A 325 -21.95 12.50 -13.52
N LEU A 326 -22.76 12.42 -14.58
CA LEU A 326 -24.06 11.75 -14.58
C LEU A 326 -23.98 10.23 -14.79
N GLY A 327 -22.78 9.65 -14.93
CA GLY A 327 -22.62 8.24 -15.29
C GLY A 327 -23.02 7.91 -16.73
N ARG A 328 -23.32 8.92 -17.57
CA ARG A 328 -23.67 8.77 -19.00
C ARG A 328 -22.42 8.59 -19.87
N THR A 329 -21.58 7.63 -19.50
CA THR A 329 -20.24 7.47 -20.05
C THR A 329 -20.21 7.20 -21.55
N ALA A 330 -21.17 6.43 -22.09
CA ALA A 330 -21.22 6.14 -23.52
C ALA A 330 -21.40 7.42 -24.35
N GLN A 331 -22.29 8.30 -23.90
CA GLN A 331 -22.50 9.61 -24.51
C GLN A 331 -21.27 10.51 -24.34
N ALA A 332 -20.62 10.47 -23.17
CA ALA A 332 -19.38 11.22 -22.96
C ALA A 332 -18.28 10.82 -23.96
N LEU A 333 -18.11 9.52 -24.24
CA LEU A 333 -17.16 9.04 -25.23
C LEU A 333 -17.51 9.47 -26.66
N GLU A 334 -18.80 9.46 -27.02
CA GLU A 334 -19.29 9.94 -28.32
C GLU A 334 -19.03 11.45 -28.50
N VAL A 335 -19.26 12.24 -27.44
CA VAL A 335 -18.94 13.68 -27.43
C VAL A 335 -17.44 13.91 -27.63
N LEU A 336 -16.59 13.11 -27.00
CA LEU A 336 -15.14 13.17 -27.23
C LEU A 336 -14.77 12.78 -28.67
N ASP A 337 -15.37 11.73 -29.24
CA ASP A 337 -15.10 11.34 -30.64
C ASP A 337 -15.51 12.45 -31.63
N ARG A 338 -16.66 13.09 -31.41
CA ARG A 338 -17.11 14.24 -32.21
C ARG A 338 -16.21 15.47 -32.04
N GLY A 339 -15.77 15.74 -30.81
CA GLY A 339 -14.79 16.76 -30.51
C GLY A 339 -13.49 16.52 -31.28
N THR A 340 -12.91 15.33 -31.17
CA THR A 340 -11.69 14.93 -31.89
C THR A 340 -11.83 15.03 -33.41
N ALA A 341 -12.97 14.62 -33.97
CA ALA A 341 -13.23 14.73 -35.41
C ALA A 341 -13.25 16.19 -35.91
N THR A 342 -13.55 17.14 -35.01
CA THR A 342 -13.72 18.56 -35.35
C THR A 342 -12.47 19.38 -35.03
N THR A 343 -11.80 19.10 -33.90
CA THR A 343 -10.68 19.89 -33.37
C THR A 343 -9.33 19.16 -33.45
N GLY A 344 -9.30 17.92 -33.93
CA GLY A 344 -8.12 17.06 -33.94
C GLY A 344 -7.87 16.37 -32.60
N ASP A 345 -6.79 15.59 -32.53
CA ASP A 345 -6.35 14.93 -31.30
C ASP A 345 -5.87 15.97 -30.28
N GLN A 346 -6.49 15.99 -29.09
CA GLN A 346 -6.17 16.91 -27.99
C GLN A 346 -5.83 16.13 -26.72
N ALA A 347 -4.84 16.59 -25.96
CA ALA A 347 -4.47 15.96 -24.69
C ALA A 347 -5.63 15.96 -23.68
N ALA A 348 -6.44 17.03 -23.67
CA ALA A 348 -7.63 17.14 -22.82
C ALA A 348 -8.62 15.97 -23.05
N TYR A 349 -8.86 15.59 -24.31
CA TYR A 349 -9.78 14.49 -24.62
C TYR A 349 -9.22 13.13 -24.16
N ALA A 350 -7.92 12.91 -24.36
CA ALA A 350 -7.25 11.69 -23.90
C ALA A 350 -7.29 11.56 -22.37
N LEU A 351 -7.11 12.67 -21.63
CA LEU A 351 -7.21 12.69 -20.17
C LEU A 351 -8.62 12.38 -19.68
N ILE A 352 -9.66 12.99 -20.28
CA ILE A 352 -11.06 12.72 -19.91
C ILE A 352 -11.41 11.26 -20.20
N ARG A 353 -11.01 10.74 -21.38
CA ARG A 353 -11.21 9.32 -21.73
C ARG A 353 -10.49 8.38 -20.77
N SER A 354 -9.26 8.71 -20.38
CA SER A 354 -8.50 7.96 -19.37
C SER A 354 -9.23 7.94 -18.03
N ASN A 355 -9.69 9.09 -17.53
CA ASN A 355 -10.42 9.18 -16.26
C ASN A 355 -11.73 8.37 -16.27
N ILE A 356 -12.45 8.40 -17.39
CA ILE A 356 -13.63 7.57 -17.63
C ILE A 356 -13.31 6.08 -17.47
N LEU A 357 -12.19 5.62 -18.03
CA LEU A 357 -11.75 4.23 -17.98
C LEU A 357 -11.29 3.85 -16.56
N LEU A 358 -10.56 4.74 -15.87
CA LEU A 358 -10.12 4.54 -14.49
C LEU A 358 -11.30 4.43 -13.52
N ALA A 359 -12.35 5.25 -13.69
CA ALA A 359 -13.57 5.16 -12.88
C ALA A 359 -14.31 3.82 -13.03
N ARG A 360 -13.97 3.03 -14.06
CA ARG A 360 -14.51 1.69 -14.33
C ARG A 360 -13.50 0.57 -14.05
N ASP A 361 -12.37 0.88 -13.44
CA ASP A 361 -11.27 -0.05 -13.16
C ASP A 361 -10.57 -0.63 -14.42
N HIS A 362 -10.69 0.05 -15.56
CA HIS A 362 -10.02 -0.32 -16.83
C HIS A 362 -8.63 0.31 -16.95
N VAL A 363 -7.73 0.00 -16.01
CA VAL A 363 -6.44 0.71 -15.88
C VAL A 363 -5.50 0.49 -17.08
N LYS A 364 -5.55 -0.70 -17.70
CA LYS A 364 -4.75 -1.01 -18.91
C LYS A 364 -5.18 -0.17 -20.11
N ASP A 365 -6.49 -0.02 -20.30
CA ASP A 365 -7.06 0.74 -21.42
C ASP A 365 -6.84 2.25 -21.23
N ALA A 366 -6.91 2.73 -19.98
CA ALA A 366 -6.57 4.10 -19.62
C ALA A 366 -5.11 4.43 -19.99
N ARG A 367 -4.17 3.57 -19.59
CA ARG A 367 -2.75 3.71 -19.95
C ARG A 367 -2.54 3.69 -21.46
N ALA A 368 -3.15 2.73 -22.16
CA ALA A 368 -3.05 2.63 -23.62
C ALA A 368 -3.62 3.87 -24.34
N THR A 369 -4.68 4.47 -23.81
CA THR A 369 -5.27 5.71 -24.35
C THR A 369 -4.30 6.87 -24.24
N LEU A 370 -3.68 7.08 -23.07
CA LEU A 370 -2.70 8.14 -22.86
C LEU A 370 -1.43 7.93 -23.70
N THR A 371 -0.92 6.70 -23.78
CA THR A 371 0.27 6.39 -24.58
C THR A 371 0.03 6.66 -26.07
N LYS A 372 -1.10 6.21 -26.64
CA LYS A 372 -1.43 6.48 -28.05
C LYS A 372 -1.61 7.95 -28.35
N ALA A 373 -2.09 8.73 -27.38
CA ALA A 373 -2.28 10.16 -27.55
C ALA A 373 -0.94 10.92 -27.67
N LEU A 374 0.14 10.45 -27.01
CA LEU A 374 1.47 11.08 -27.10
C LEU A 374 1.98 11.23 -28.54
N ASP A 375 1.68 10.25 -29.41
CA ASP A 375 2.11 10.24 -30.80
C ASP A 375 1.28 11.16 -31.70
N ARG A 376 0.09 11.57 -31.24
CA ARG A 376 -0.91 12.29 -32.04
C ARG A 376 -1.10 13.74 -31.64
N VAL A 377 -0.83 14.08 -30.38
CA VAL A 377 -0.96 15.46 -29.90
C VAL A 377 0.30 16.29 -30.18
N PRO A 378 0.15 17.62 -30.34
CA PRO A 378 1.27 18.57 -30.41
C PRO A 378 2.24 18.46 -29.22
N GLU A 379 3.52 18.78 -29.42
CA GLU A 379 4.60 18.59 -28.43
C GLU A 379 4.37 19.40 -27.13
N ASP A 380 3.76 20.58 -27.22
CA ASP A 380 3.40 21.46 -26.11
C ASP A 380 2.32 20.86 -25.18
N GLN A 381 1.50 19.93 -25.68
CA GLN A 381 0.47 19.24 -24.90
C GLN A 381 0.96 17.95 -24.24
N ARG A 382 2.10 17.40 -24.70
CA ARG A 382 2.67 16.14 -24.18
C ARG A 382 3.04 16.16 -22.69
N PRO A 383 3.51 17.28 -22.09
CA PRO A 383 3.79 17.33 -20.64
C PRO A 383 2.59 16.91 -19.79
N MET A 384 1.36 17.30 -20.16
CA MET A 384 0.15 16.93 -19.43
C MET A 384 -0.12 15.42 -19.48
N LEU A 385 0.17 14.78 -20.62
CA LEU A 385 0.02 13.34 -20.80
C LEU A 385 1.10 12.55 -20.05
N TRP A 386 2.36 13.02 -20.09
CA TRP A 386 3.44 12.41 -19.33
C TRP A 386 3.23 12.52 -17.82
N LYS A 387 2.73 13.66 -17.33
CA LYS A 387 2.29 13.81 -15.95
C LYS A 387 1.24 12.76 -15.58
N ALA A 388 0.16 12.66 -16.37
CA ALA A 388 -0.92 11.71 -16.09
C ALA A 388 -0.47 10.24 -16.17
N LEU A 389 0.42 9.90 -17.12
CA LEU A 389 1.02 8.57 -17.21
C LEU A 389 1.89 8.26 -15.99
N GLY A 390 2.67 9.23 -15.50
CA GLY A 390 3.50 9.07 -14.32
C GLY A 390 2.68 8.92 -13.04
N GLU A 391 1.64 9.74 -12.85
CA GLU A 391 0.70 9.64 -11.73
C GLU A 391 -0.06 8.29 -11.75
N LEU A 392 -0.49 7.86 -12.94
CA LEU A 392 -1.14 6.56 -13.13
C LEU A 392 -0.20 5.40 -12.77
N ALA A 393 1.03 5.42 -13.27
CA ALA A 393 2.02 4.39 -12.98
C ALA A 393 2.41 4.37 -11.49
N ALA A 394 2.55 5.53 -10.86
CA ALA A 394 2.79 5.63 -9.42
C ALA A 394 1.62 5.05 -8.61
N GLY A 395 0.37 5.33 -9.00
CA GLY A 395 -0.82 4.74 -8.39
C GLY A 395 -0.94 3.22 -8.59
N GLN A 396 -0.37 2.68 -9.66
CA GLN A 396 -0.25 1.23 -9.92
C GLN A 396 0.93 0.58 -9.19
N ASN A 397 1.72 1.34 -8.42
CA ASN A 397 2.95 0.88 -7.79
C ASN A 397 3.99 0.35 -8.81
N ASP A 398 4.08 0.99 -9.98
CA ASP A 398 5.07 0.75 -11.03
C ASP A 398 6.08 1.91 -11.08
N PRO A 399 7.11 1.91 -10.20
CA PRO A 399 8.04 3.04 -10.08
C PRO A 399 8.94 3.21 -11.30
N ALA A 400 9.16 2.15 -12.09
CA ALA A 400 9.96 2.22 -13.30
C ALA A 400 9.23 3.03 -14.38
N ALA A 401 7.97 2.69 -14.65
CA ALA A 401 7.14 3.43 -15.60
C ALA A 401 6.87 4.87 -15.14
N ALA A 402 6.64 5.07 -13.84
CA ALA A 402 6.46 6.40 -13.26
C ALA A 402 7.72 7.28 -13.44
N ARG A 403 8.90 6.72 -13.14
CA ARG A 403 10.18 7.42 -13.31
C ARG A 403 10.41 7.78 -14.77
N GLN A 404 10.14 6.87 -15.70
CA GLN A 404 10.27 7.15 -17.13
C GLN A 404 9.36 8.31 -17.56
N ALA A 405 8.09 8.26 -17.18
CA ALA A 405 7.12 9.29 -17.55
C ALA A 405 7.47 10.67 -16.98
N PHE A 406 7.82 10.74 -15.68
CA PHE A 406 8.25 12.00 -15.06
C PHE A 406 9.61 12.50 -15.60
N THR A 407 10.51 11.61 -16.03
CA THR A 407 11.77 12.00 -16.69
C THR A 407 11.50 12.64 -18.04
N GLU A 408 10.61 12.07 -18.85
CA GLU A 408 10.22 12.67 -20.12
C GLU A 408 9.50 14.01 -19.92
N TRP A 409 8.67 14.13 -18.88
CA TRP A 409 8.07 15.41 -18.50
C TRP A 409 9.16 16.45 -18.13
N ALA A 410 10.13 16.07 -17.28
CA ALA A 410 11.27 16.92 -16.92
C ALA A 410 12.11 17.34 -18.15
N ARG A 411 12.24 16.46 -19.15
CA ARG A 411 12.97 16.76 -20.39
C ARG A 411 12.26 17.81 -21.25
N LEU A 412 10.93 17.77 -21.29
CA LEU A 412 10.11 18.74 -22.02
C LEU A 412 10.00 20.09 -21.30
N GLN A 413 10.05 20.07 -19.96
CA GLN A 413 9.97 21.26 -19.11
C GLN A 413 11.13 21.30 -18.10
N PRO A 414 12.39 21.55 -18.55
CA PRO A 414 13.57 21.47 -17.69
C PRO A 414 13.62 22.55 -16.60
N ASP A 415 12.97 23.70 -16.83
CA ASP A 415 12.94 24.84 -15.92
C ASP A 415 11.72 24.81 -14.96
N SER A 416 10.90 23.75 -15.03
CA SER A 416 9.72 23.55 -14.18
C SER A 416 10.08 22.67 -12.97
N PRO A 417 9.78 23.12 -11.73
CA PRO A 417 10.06 22.33 -10.53
C PRO A 417 9.09 21.15 -10.34
N GLU A 418 7.89 21.17 -10.93
CA GLU A 418 6.87 20.13 -10.76
C GLU A 418 7.28 18.70 -11.17
N PRO A 419 7.88 18.46 -12.37
CA PRO A 419 8.35 17.12 -12.73
C PRO A 419 9.45 16.61 -11.79
N ARG A 420 10.33 17.51 -11.35
CA ARG A 420 11.42 17.21 -10.41
C ARG A 420 10.89 16.89 -9.01
N ALA A 421 9.87 17.63 -8.55
CA ALA A 421 9.18 17.32 -7.31
C ALA A 421 8.47 15.95 -7.38
N SER A 422 7.89 15.60 -8.53
CA SER A 422 7.27 14.28 -8.75
C SER A 422 8.30 13.14 -8.76
N LEU A 423 9.47 13.36 -9.37
CA LEU A 423 10.60 12.42 -9.31
C LEU A 423 11.16 12.28 -7.89
N PHE A 424 11.22 13.39 -7.13
CA PHE A 424 11.63 13.40 -5.73
C PHE A 424 10.65 12.59 -4.86
N GLU A 425 9.35 12.83 -4.96
CA GLU A 425 8.33 12.05 -4.23
C GLU A 425 8.38 10.56 -4.61
N LEU A 426 8.61 10.25 -5.88
CA LEU A 426 8.80 8.88 -6.33
C LEU A 426 10.07 8.25 -5.74
N ALA A 427 11.19 8.99 -5.69
CA ALA A 427 12.44 8.54 -5.09
C ALA A 427 12.28 8.30 -3.58
N LEU A 428 11.55 9.18 -2.89
CA LEU A 428 11.17 9.03 -1.49
C LEU A 428 10.31 7.80 -1.24
N ALA A 429 9.32 7.54 -2.10
CA ALA A 429 8.47 6.35 -2.02
C ALA A 429 9.24 5.06 -2.32
N SER A 430 10.26 5.14 -3.18
CA SER A 430 11.10 4.01 -3.60
C SER A 430 12.30 3.76 -2.68
N GLY A 431 12.59 4.65 -1.72
CA GLY A 431 13.76 4.53 -0.83
C GLY A 431 15.12 4.79 -1.50
N ASP A 432 15.14 5.37 -2.70
CA ASP A 432 16.34 5.60 -3.51
C ASP A 432 17.05 6.90 -3.07
N GLU A 433 17.85 6.81 -2.00
CA GLU A 433 18.57 7.95 -1.40
C GLU A 433 19.47 8.71 -2.40
N ALA A 434 20.05 8.02 -3.38
CA ALA A 434 20.87 8.64 -4.42
C ALA A 434 20.01 9.51 -5.35
N ALA A 435 18.84 9.00 -5.76
CA ALA A 435 17.89 9.80 -6.53
C ALA A 435 17.28 10.93 -5.69
N VAL A 436 16.98 10.71 -4.41
CA VAL A 436 16.53 11.77 -3.49
C VAL A 436 17.53 12.92 -3.47
N GLN A 437 18.81 12.62 -3.27
CA GLN A 437 19.86 13.64 -3.28
C GLN A 437 19.99 14.33 -4.66
N SER A 438 19.94 13.57 -5.74
CA SER A 438 20.00 14.10 -7.11
C SER A 438 18.85 15.09 -7.38
N GLU A 439 17.62 14.71 -7.03
CA GLU A 439 16.44 15.55 -7.29
C GLU A 439 16.37 16.76 -6.35
N VAL A 440 16.87 16.67 -5.12
CA VAL A 440 17.02 17.85 -4.24
C VAL A 440 17.96 18.88 -4.86
N GLU A 441 19.11 18.46 -5.40
CA GLU A 441 20.03 19.38 -6.08
C GLU A 441 19.46 19.90 -7.40
N ALA A 442 18.71 19.08 -8.14
CA ALA A 442 17.99 19.52 -9.34
C ALA A 442 16.91 20.57 -9.02
N LEU A 443 16.14 20.39 -7.94
CA LEU A 443 15.17 21.38 -7.49
C LEU A 443 15.85 22.69 -7.05
N LYS A 444 17.04 22.59 -6.46
CA LYS A 444 17.86 23.75 -6.10
C LYS A 444 18.36 24.51 -7.33
N SER A 445 18.75 23.81 -8.39
CA SER A 445 19.26 24.44 -9.61
C SER A 445 18.14 25.11 -10.42
N VAL A 446 16.94 24.53 -10.43
CA VAL A 446 15.76 25.07 -11.13
C VAL A 446 15.24 26.35 -10.47
N GLY A 447 15.13 26.40 -9.14
CA GLY A 447 14.49 27.50 -8.42
C GLY A 447 15.43 28.40 -7.58
N GLY A 448 16.67 28.00 -7.38
CA GLY A 448 17.62 28.67 -6.49
C GLY A 448 17.32 28.45 -4.99
N PRO A 449 18.13 29.04 -4.09
CA PRO A 449 18.09 28.79 -2.65
C PRO A 449 16.88 29.39 -1.91
N LYS A 450 16.03 30.16 -2.58
CA LYS A 450 14.78 30.67 -1.99
C LYS A 450 13.54 29.90 -2.46
N ALA A 451 13.68 28.99 -3.41
CA ALA A 451 12.52 28.30 -3.98
C ALA A 451 11.84 27.37 -2.98
N PRO A 452 10.49 27.40 -2.89
CA PRO A 452 9.74 26.60 -1.93
C PRO A 452 9.90 25.10 -2.17
N TYR A 453 9.86 24.63 -3.42
CA TYR A 453 10.03 23.20 -3.75
C TYR A 453 11.37 22.63 -3.28
N TRP A 454 12.47 23.36 -3.45
CA TRP A 454 13.78 22.94 -2.95
C TRP A 454 13.80 22.86 -1.41
N ARG A 455 13.31 23.90 -0.72
CA ARG A 455 13.30 23.94 0.75
C ARG A 455 12.44 22.81 1.32
N ILE A 456 11.26 22.55 0.73
CA ILE A 456 10.38 21.43 1.10
C ILE A 456 11.11 20.10 0.92
N ALA A 457 11.70 19.86 -0.26
CA ALA A 457 12.40 18.61 -0.55
C ALA A 457 13.60 18.39 0.37
N ARG A 458 14.36 19.44 0.67
CA ARG A 458 15.50 19.37 1.60
C ARG A 458 15.05 19.06 3.02
N VAL A 459 13.95 19.65 3.49
CA VAL A 459 13.40 19.37 4.82
C VAL A 459 12.85 17.95 4.88
N GLU A 460 12.09 17.49 3.88
CA GLU A 460 11.62 16.10 3.75
C GLU A 460 12.79 15.11 3.80
N GLN A 461 13.86 15.37 3.03
CA GLN A 461 15.08 14.57 3.04
C GLN A 461 15.69 14.49 4.45
N ILE A 462 15.83 15.63 5.15
CA ILE A 462 16.37 15.65 6.51
C ILE A 462 15.49 14.87 7.49
N LEU A 463 14.17 15.05 7.43
CA LEU A 463 13.23 14.42 8.35
C LEU A 463 13.12 12.91 8.13
N ARG A 464 13.37 12.43 6.90
CA ARG A 464 13.36 11.00 6.54
C ARG A 464 14.71 10.31 6.72
N ALA A 465 15.80 11.07 6.71
CA ALA A 465 17.13 10.52 6.95
C ALA A 465 17.17 9.69 8.25
N ARG A 466 17.84 8.53 8.20
CA ARG A 466 18.02 7.66 9.38
C ARG A 466 18.82 8.41 10.47
N PRO A 467 18.42 8.28 11.75
CA PRO A 467 19.27 8.68 12.87
C PRO A 467 20.62 7.97 12.75
N GLY A 468 21.71 8.69 13.01
CA GLY A 468 23.04 8.06 13.05
C GLY A 468 23.19 7.18 14.29
N PRO A 469 24.30 6.43 14.42
CA PRO A 469 24.71 5.84 15.69
C PRO A 469 24.72 6.90 16.80
N GLN A 470 24.61 6.49 18.06
CA GLN A 470 24.46 7.39 19.23
C GLN A 470 25.55 8.48 19.33
N ASP A 471 26.73 8.27 18.70
CA ASP A 471 27.85 9.21 18.63
C ASP A 471 27.68 10.36 17.59
N ASP A 472 26.71 10.28 16.68
CA ASP A 472 26.41 11.31 15.66
C ASP A 472 25.33 12.33 16.09
N ALA A 473 24.91 12.30 17.36
CA ALA A 473 23.88 13.18 17.91
C ALA A 473 24.09 14.69 17.63
N PRO A 474 25.31 15.26 17.67
CA PRO A 474 25.55 16.66 17.31
C PRO A 474 25.29 16.96 15.83
N ARG A 475 25.59 16.02 14.93
CA ARG A 475 25.34 16.18 13.48
C ARG A 475 23.87 16.05 13.15
N GLU A 476 23.16 15.15 13.83
CA GLU A 476 21.71 15.03 13.71
C GLU A 476 21.00 16.28 14.23
N ALA A 477 21.40 16.80 15.40
CA ALA A 477 20.90 18.07 15.91
C ALA A 477 21.13 19.21 14.92
N GLY A 478 22.33 19.30 14.33
CA GLY A 478 22.65 20.29 13.30
C GLY A 478 21.78 20.19 12.04
N ARG A 479 21.45 18.98 11.58
CA ARG A 479 20.52 18.74 10.46
C ARG A 479 19.09 19.15 10.82
N LEU A 480 18.60 18.80 12.00
CA LEU A 480 17.26 19.21 12.46
C LEU A 480 17.17 20.74 12.68
N ASP A 481 18.27 21.39 13.03
CA ASP A 481 18.37 22.85 13.12
C ASP A 481 18.38 23.51 11.73
N GLU A 482 19.03 22.90 10.74
CA GLU A 482 18.90 23.28 9.32
C GLU A 482 17.43 23.19 8.87
N ALA A 483 16.77 22.05 9.11
CA ALA A 483 15.35 21.87 8.78
C ALA A 483 14.47 22.92 9.46
N GLY A 484 14.72 23.22 10.74
CA GLY A 484 14.00 24.26 11.47
C GLY A 484 14.16 25.65 10.87
N ARG A 485 15.37 26.02 10.43
CA ARG A 485 15.62 27.31 9.74
C ARG A 485 14.91 27.37 8.40
N LEU A 486 14.99 26.33 7.58
CA LEU A 486 14.33 26.28 6.27
C LEU A 486 12.80 26.36 6.40
N ILE A 487 12.21 25.69 7.40
CA ILE A 487 10.78 25.80 7.71
C ILE A 487 10.41 27.22 8.14
N GLN A 488 11.20 27.87 9.00
CA GLN A 488 10.94 29.25 9.41
C GLN A 488 11.03 30.23 8.24
N GLU A 489 12.00 30.05 7.35
CA GLU A 489 12.08 30.82 6.10
C GLU A 489 10.87 30.57 5.20
N LEU A 490 10.44 29.32 5.03
CA LEU A 490 9.23 28.97 4.29
C LEU A 490 7.98 29.62 4.87
N GLN A 491 7.81 29.61 6.20
CA GLN A 491 6.65 30.22 6.86
C GLN A 491 6.67 31.75 6.77
N LYS A 492 7.86 32.36 6.77
CA LYS A 492 8.02 33.81 6.62
C LYS A 492 7.76 34.27 5.19
N ASP A 493 8.32 33.54 4.22
CA ASP A 493 8.23 33.89 2.80
C ASP A 493 6.87 33.46 2.20
N HIS A 494 6.26 32.38 2.71
CA HIS A 494 5.00 31.77 2.23
C HIS A 494 4.07 31.34 3.40
N PRO A 495 3.50 32.29 4.17
CA PRO A 495 2.65 31.98 5.33
C PRO A 495 1.35 31.23 5.00
N GLU A 496 0.93 31.22 3.74
CA GLU A 496 -0.24 30.49 3.23
C GLU A 496 0.04 29.01 2.91
N LEU A 497 1.32 28.62 2.86
CA LEU A 497 1.74 27.28 2.43
C LEU A 497 1.55 26.24 3.54
N SER A 498 0.50 25.43 3.43
CA SER A 498 0.18 24.37 4.40
C SER A 498 1.33 23.36 4.60
N ALA A 499 2.10 23.07 3.55
CA ALA A 499 3.25 22.17 3.60
C ALA A 499 4.32 22.62 4.61
N ALA A 500 4.54 23.93 4.78
CA ALA A 500 5.53 24.44 5.73
C ALA A 500 5.16 24.08 7.18
N TYR A 501 3.88 24.19 7.53
CA TYR A 501 3.37 23.83 8.86
C TYR A 501 3.25 22.32 9.06
N LEU A 502 2.95 21.56 8.00
CA LEU A 502 3.00 20.09 8.02
C LEU A 502 4.42 19.60 8.36
N LEU A 503 5.44 20.20 7.73
CA LEU A 503 6.84 19.89 8.01
C LEU A 503 7.27 20.33 9.41
N GLU A 504 6.76 21.46 9.92
CA GLU A 504 6.97 21.84 11.32
C GLU A 504 6.43 20.80 12.28
N GLY A 505 5.22 20.28 12.01
CA GLY A 505 4.62 19.23 12.82
C GLY A 505 5.50 17.97 12.87
N ARG A 506 5.96 17.49 11.70
CA ARG A 506 6.86 16.33 11.61
C ARG A 506 8.21 16.58 12.28
N LEU A 507 8.78 17.78 12.15
CA LEU A 507 10.02 18.16 12.84
C LEU A 507 9.83 18.19 14.36
N ALA A 508 8.68 18.67 14.83
CA ALA A 508 8.35 18.69 16.25
C ALA A 508 8.16 17.27 16.80
N GLU A 509 7.54 16.36 16.05
CA GLU A 509 7.48 14.93 16.40
C GLU A 509 8.87 14.28 16.45
N ARG A 510 9.74 14.53 15.46
CA ARG A 510 11.15 14.09 15.48
C ARG A 510 11.94 14.61 16.68
N ARG A 511 11.53 15.75 17.23
CA ARG A 511 12.11 16.35 18.45
C ARG A 511 11.35 15.98 19.74
N HIS A 512 10.37 15.08 19.65
CA HIS A 512 9.50 14.67 20.77
C HIS A 512 8.77 15.83 21.45
N ARG A 513 8.28 16.80 20.67
CA ARG A 513 7.52 17.97 21.14
C ARG A 513 6.06 17.90 20.68
N ALA A 514 5.27 17.07 21.35
CA ALA A 514 3.88 16.77 20.97
C ALA A 514 2.99 18.03 20.84
N ASP A 515 2.99 18.93 21.83
CA ASP A 515 2.13 20.13 21.78
C ASP A 515 2.44 21.04 20.59
N ARG A 516 3.72 21.17 20.25
CA ARG A 516 4.16 21.96 19.09
C ARG A 516 3.78 21.27 17.79
N ALA A 517 3.86 19.94 17.74
CA ALA A 517 3.43 19.17 16.59
C ALA A 517 1.92 19.30 16.33
N ILE A 518 1.11 19.18 17.40
CA ILE A 518 -0.34 19.37 17.35
C ILE A 518 -0.68 20.77 16.80
N ALA A 519 -0.13 21.83 17.40
CA ALA A 519 -0.40 23.20 16.97
C ALA A 519 0.01 23.46 15.50
N ALA A 520 1.14 22.88 15.07
CA ALA A 520 1.61 22.99 13.69
C ALA A 520 0.68 22.25 12.71
N TYR A 521 0.23 21.03 13.05
CA TYR A 521 -0.71 20.29 12.21
C TYR A 521 -2.12 20.92 12.19
N GLU A 522 -2.61 21.44 13.31
CA GLU A 522 -3.86 22.21 13.34
C GLU A 522 -3.77 23.42 12.41
N ARG A 523 -2.67 24.17 12.50
CA ARG A 523 -2.43 25.31 11.59
C ARG A 523 -2.37 24.86 10.14
N ALA A 524 -1.64 23.80 9.83
CA ALA A 524 -1.56 23.22 8.49
C ALA A 524 -2.96 22.86 7.96
N SER A 525 -3.77 22.17 8.77
CA SER A 525 -5.13 21.74 8.40
C SER A 525 -6.11 22.89 8.16
N SER A 526 -5.89 24.05 8.79
CA SER A 526 -6.68 25.26 8.59
C SER A 526 -6.39 25.98 7.25
N LEU A 527 -5.25 25.66 6.61
CA LEU A 527 -4.80 26.29 5.37
C LEU A 527 -5.24 25.50 4.13
N LYS A 528 -5.32 26.18 2.99
CA LYS A 528 -5.74 25.58 1.71
C LYS A 528 -4.79 24.43 1.32
N GLY A 529 -5.34 23.28 0.95
CA GLY A 529 -4.57 22.07 0.61
C GLY A 529 -3.96 21.32 1.80
N GLY A 530 -4.18 21.79 3.04
CA GLY A 530 -3.64 21.18 4.26
C GLY A 530 -4.37 19.95 4.81
N ARG A 531 -5.31 19.36 4.05
CA ARG A 531 -6.09 18.18 4.50
C ARG A 531 -5.20 16.98 4.81
N THR A 532 -4.03 16.88 4.17
CA THR A 532 -3.04 15.83 4.42
C THR A 532 -2.46 15.86 5.85
N ALA A 533 -2.58 16.98 6.56
CA ALA A 533 -2.18 17.10 7.97
C ALA A 533 -3.15 16.43 8.95
N LEU A 534 -4.39 16.15 8.54
CA LEU A 534 -5.41 15.56 9.42
C LEU A 534 -5.07 14.14 9.87
N GLY A 535 -4.44 13.34 9.00
CA GLY A 535 -3.99 11.98 9.33
C GLY A 535 -2.98 11.97 10.49
N PRO A 536 -1.79 12.60 10.31
CA PRO A 536 -0.79 12.72 11.36
C PRO A 536 -1.33 13.40 12.63
N LEU A 537 -2.18 14.42 12.51
CA LEU A 537 -2.82 15.07 13.66
C LEU A 537 -3.68 14.09 14.45
N MET A 538 -4.57 13.36 13.80
CA MET A 538 -5.46 12.41 14.48
C MET A 538 -4.67 11.27 15.12
N GLU A 539 -3.68 10.73 14.43
CA GLU A 539 -2.80 9.70 14.97
C GLU A 539 -2.09 10.19 16.24
N LEU A 540 -1.52 11.40 16.20
CA LEU A 540 -0.85 12.02 17.34
C LEU A 540 -1.83 12.31 18.49
N LEU A 541 -3.02 12.83 18.23
CA LEU A 541 -4.03 13.11 19.26
C LEU A 541 -4.51 11.82 19.96
N VAL A 542 -4.69 10.73 19.21
CA VAL A 542 -5.05 9.42 19.77
C VAL A 542 -3.89 8.85 20.59
N ARG A 543 -2.65 8.91 20.07
CA ARG A 543 -1.43 8.42 20.74
C ARG A 543 -1.17 9.17 22.06
N GLU A 544 -1.29 10.49 22.05
CA GLU A 544 -1.06 11.38 23.20
C GLU A 544 -2.29 11.53 24.11
N ARG A 545 -3.38 10.80 23.85
CA ARG A 545 -4.58 10.76 24.71
C ARG A 545 -5.29 12.11 24.86
N ARG A 546 -5.29 12.94 23.81
CA ARG A 546 -5.83 14.32 23.82
C ARG A 546 -7.29 14.36 23.33
N ASP A 547 -8.18 13.69 24.06
CA ASP A 547 -9.58 13.48 23.65
C ASP A 547 -10.37 14.78 23.40
N ALA A 548 -10.16 15.81 24.22
CA ALA A 548 -10.83 17.11 24.06
C ALA A 548 -10.42 17.85 22.78
N ASP A 549 -9.17 17.69 22.33
CA ASP A 549 -8.68 18.31 21.11
C ASP A 549 -9.18 17.52 19.89
N LEU A 550 -9.32 16.20 20.01
CA LEU A 550 -9.95 15.36 18.99
C LEU A 550 -11.44 15.72 18.79
N ASP A 551 -12.17 15.99 19.88
CA ASP A 551 -13.55 16.49 19.82
C ASP A 551 -13.63 17.88 19.19
N ARG A 552 -12.69 18.78 19.50
CA ARG A 552 -12.62 20.11 18.87
C ARG A 552 -12.31 20.03 17.38
N LEU A 553 -11.39 19.15 16.98
CA LEU A 553 -11.08 18.91 15.57
C LEU A 553 -12.32 18.48 14.77
N ARG A 554 -13.19 17.66 15.38
CA ARG A 554 -14.47 17.25 14.80
C ARG A 554 -15.42 18.44 14.58
N GLU A 555 -15.52 19.35 15.54
CA GLU A 555 -16.42 20.51 15.44
C GLU A 555 -15.93 21.55 14.42
N THR A 556 -14.63 21.59 14.18
CA THR A 556 -13.98 22.61 13.35
C THR A 556 -13.79 22.20 11.89
N VAL A 557 -13.70 20.89 11.60
CA VAL A 557 -13.43 20.37 10.25
C VAL A 557 -14.68 19.75 9.63
N ALA A 558 -15.10 20.27 8.47
CA ALA A 558 -16.33 19.84 7.79
C ALA A 558 -16.36 18.34 7.38
N SER A 559 -15.20 17.73 7.11
CA SER A 559 -15.09 16.30 6.76
C SER A 559 -13.66 15.79 6.96
N ILE A 560 -13.49 14.66 7.63
CA ILE A 560 -12.19 14.01 7.83
C ILE A 560 -12.00 12.87 6.79
N PRO A 561 -10.81 12.72 6.17
CA PRO A 561 -10.52 11.62 5.26
C PRO A 561 -10.70 10.23 5.91
N ALA A 562 -11.32 9.28 5.18
CA ALA A 562 -11.69 7.97 5.72
C ALA A 562 -10.48 7.07 6.05
N ASP A 563 -9.38 7.22 5.32
CA ASP A 563 -8.09 6.58 5.56
C ASP A 563 -7.47 7.03 6.89
N ALA A 564 -7.46 8.34 7.16
CA ALA A 564 -7.02 8.91 8.44
C ALA A 564 -7.83 8.36 9.61
N VAL A 565 -9.16 8.28 9.45
CA VAL A 565 -10.08 7.71 10.43
C VAL A 565 -9.81 6.22 10.69
N ARG A 566 -9.58 5.43 9.62
CA ARG A 566 -9.26 3.99 9.72
C ARG A 566 -7.95 3.75 10.47
N LEU A 567 -6.90 4.49 10.13
CA LEU A 567 -5.59 4.39 10.78
C LEU A 567 -5.68 4.72 12.28
N ALA A 568 -6.31 5.84 12.63
CA ALA A 568 -6.54 6.21 14.03
C ALA A 568 -7.36 5.17 14.80
N THR A 569 -8.38 4.58 14.16
CA THR A 569 -9.20 3.50 14.76
C THR A 569 -8.39 2.24 14.98
N ILE A 570 -7.57 1.83 14.00
CA ILE A 570 -6.69 0.66 14.12
C ILE A 570 -5.70 0.86 15.26
N GLU A 571 -5.13 2.05 15.39
CA GLU A 571 -4.18 2.36 16.47
C GLU A 571 -4.86 2.31 17.85
N ALA A 572 -6.06 2.86 17.98
CA ALA A 572 -6.85 2.76 19.21
C ALA A 572 -7.25 1.30 19.55
N LEU A 573 -7.59 0.49 18.54
CA LEU A 573 -7.88 -0.94 18.72
C LEU A 573 -6.64 -1.73 19.15
N LYS A 574 -5.48 -1.46 18.54
CA LYS A 574 -4.19 -2.08 18.93
C LYS A 574 -3.80 -1.72 20.36
N ALA A 575 -4.07 -0.48 20.77
CA ALA A 575 -3.85 -0.01 22.14
C ALA A 575 -4.87 -0.58 23.16
N GLY A 576 -5.85 -1.37 22.72
CA GLY A 576 -6.90 -1.94 23.57
C GLY A 576 -7.89 -0.92 24.12
N ASP A 577 -7.90 0.31 23.59
CA ASP A 577 -8.75 1.40 24.09
C ASP A 577 -10.09 1.43 23.33
N ALA A 578 -11.04 0.66 23.86
CA ALA A 578 -12.33 0.48 23.22
C ALA A 578 -13.14 1.79 23.06
N ARG A 579 -12.97 2.76 23.97
CA ARG A 579 -13.65 4.06 23.90
C ARG A 579 -13.06 4.93 22.80
N ARG A 580 -11.74 4.90 22.61
CA ARG A 580 -11.06 5.69 21.58
C ARG A 580 -11.16 5.12 20.17
N ALA A 581 -11.44 3.83 20.03
CA ALA A 581 -11.71 3.22 18.73
C ALA A 581 -13.14 3.47 18.24
N GLU A 582 -14.09 3.70 19.15
CA GLU A 582 -15.49 3.92 18.81
C GLU A 582 -15.73 5.28 18.13
N LEU A 583 -15.09 6.33 18.65
CA LEU A 583 -15.30 7.69 18.19
C LEU A 583 -14.87 7.90 16.72
N PRO A 584 -13.66 7.50 16.29
CA PRO A 584 -13.27 7.59 14.89
C PRO A 584 -14.07 6.61 14.02
N ALA A 585 -14.41 5.42 14.51
CA ALA A 585 -15.25 4.50 13.74
C ALA A 585 -16.64 5.07 13.40
N ALA A 586 -17.24 5.87 14.29
CA ALA A 586 -18.47 6.60 14.03
C ALA A 586 -18.29 7.75 13.02
N GLN A 587 -17.12 8.40 12.96
CA GLN A 587 -16.82 9.47 11.99
C GLN A 587 -16.81 8.96 10.54
N MET A 588 -16.40 7.71 10.34
CA MET A 588 -16.33 7.12 8.99
C MET A 588 -17.69 7.08 8.29
N VAL A 589 -18.78 7.05 9.05
CA VAL A 589 -20.17 7.04 8.56
C VAL A 589 -20.75 8.46 8.46
N GLN A 590 -20.17 9.48 9.09
CA GLN A 590 -20.66 10.86 8.96
C GLN A 590 -20.28 11.50 7.62
N GLY A 591 -19.13 11.15 7.04
CA GLY A 591 -18.66 11.70 5.76
C GLY A 591 -19.33 11.08 4.53
N ASP A 592 -19.72 9.82 4.63
CA ASP A 592 -20.58 9.14 3.66
C ASP A 592 -21.67 8.38 4.43
N PRO A 593 -22.77 9.07 4.79
CA PRO A 593 -23.86 8.47 5.51
C PRO A 593 -24.60 7.41 4.72
N GLN A 594 -24.30 7.12 3.46
CA GLN A 594 -24.93 6.02 2.71
C GLN A 594 -23.93 4.93 2.28
N GLY A 595 -22.63 5.18 2.44
CA GLY A 595 -21.53 4.28 2.12
C GLY A 595 -21.66 2.94 2.81
N LEU A 596 -21.98 1.92 2.03
CA LEU A 596 -22.18 0.56 2.50
C LEU A 596 -20.92 0.02 3.20
N ASP A 597 -19.76 0.17 2.56
CA ASP A 597 -18.48 -0.31 3.08
C ASP A 597 -18.11 0.35 4.41
N ALA A 598 -18.41 1.64 4.56
CA ALA A 598 -18.07 2.36 5.78
C ALA A 598 -18.89 1.90 6.98
N ARG A 599 -20.18 1.64 6.77
CA ARG A 599 -21.09 1.14 7.81
C ARG A 599 -20.87 -0.34 8.13
N VAL A 600 -20.57 -1.17 7.12
CA VAL A 600 -20.19 -2.57 7.34
C VAL A 600 -18.90 -2.66 8.15
N TRP A 601 -17.93 -1.80 7.87
CA TRP A 601 -16.70 -1.72 8.67
C TRP A 601 -16.95 -1.19 10.08
N GLN A 602 -17.81 -0.17 10.26
CA GLN A 602 -18.20 0.30 11.59
C GLN A 602 -18.86 -0.82 12.41
N ALA A 603 -19.77 -1.60 11.83
CA ALA A 603 -20.40 -2.74 12.49
C ALA A 603 -19.35 -3.79 12.92
N ARG A 604 -18.31 -4.01 12.11
CA ARG A 604 -17.18 -4.88 12.48
C ARG A 604 -16.41 -4.30 13.68
N VAL A 605 -16.11 -3.01 13.69
CA VAL A 605 -15.45 -2.35 14.83
C VAL A 605 -16.31 -2.47 16.09
N LEU A 606 -17.61 -2.15 16.04
CA LEU A 606 -18.54 -2.29 17.16
C LEU A 606 -18.57 -3.73 17.72
N SER A 607 -18.47 -4.73 16.85
CA SER A 607 -18.36 -6.14 17.26
C SER A 607 -17.06 -6.42 18.04
N THR A 608 -15.92 -5.91 17.56
CA THR A 608 -14.62 -6.04 18.25
C THR A 608 -14.62 -5.31 19.59
N LEU A 609 -15.38 -4.23 19.71
CA LEU A 609 -15.55 -3.43 20.93
C LEU A 609 -16.50 -4.04 21.97
N GLY A 610 -17.01 -5.25 21.73
CA GLY A 610 -17.95 -5.89 22.65
C GLY A 610 -19.34 -5.26 22.67
N LYS A 611 -19.74 -4.55 21.60
CA LYS A 611 -21.10 -4.01 21.39
C LYS A 611 -21.88 -4.75 20.29
N PRO A 612 -22.14 -6.06 20.48
CA PRO A 612 -22.70 -6.93 19.44
C PRO A 612 -24.13 -6.54 19.03
N GLY A 613 -24.95 -6.06 19.96
CA GLY A 613 -26.35 -5.70 19.66
C GLY A 613 -26.51 -4.48 18.76
N GLU A 614 -25.63 -3.48 18.90
CA GLU A 614 -25.62 -2.28 18.06
C GLU A 614 -25.15 -2.61 16.65
N ALA A 615 -24.10 -3.43 16.53
CA ALA A 615 -23.61 -3.96 15.26
C ALA A 615 -24.70 -4.73 14.51
N GLU A 616 -25.43 -5.63 15.20
CA GLU A 616 -26.51 -6.41 14.59
C GLU A 616 -27.65 -5.51 14.08
N LYS A 617 -28.09 -4.55 14.90
CA LYS A 617 -29.15 -3.61 14.53
C LYS A 617 -28.78 -2.80 13.29
N MET A 618 -27.52 -2.35 13.22
CA MET A 618 -26.98 -1.62 12.08
C MET A 618 -26.95 -2.49 10.81
N LEU A 619 -26.48 -3.73 10.91
CA LEU A 619 -26.43 -4.66 9.78
C LEU A 619 -27.83 -5.00 9.25
N ARG A 620 -28.83 -5.19 10.13
CA ARG A 620 -30.22 -5.42 9.72
C ARG A 620 -30.81 -4.21 8.99
N LEU A 621 -30.55 -3.00 9.48
CA LEU A 621 -30.98 -1.77 8.81
C LEU A 621 -30.35 -1.62 7.40
N LEU A 622 -29.07 -1.96 7.27
CA LEU A 622 -28.39 -1.98 5.97
C LEU A 622 -29.03 -2.97 5.00
N ILE A 623 -29.34 -4.17 5.49
CA ILE A 623 -30.01 -5.22 4.70
C ILE A 623 -31.42 -4.79 4.26
N GLU A 624 -32.16 -4.05 5.09
CA GLU A 624 -33.46 -3.50 4.72
C GLU A 624 -33.35 -2.45 3.61
N GLN A 625 -32.28 -1.64 3.62
CA GLN A 625 -32.03 -0.59 2.62
C GLN A 625 -31.49 -1.14 1.30
N GLN A 626 -30.58 -2.12 1.36
CA GLN A 626 -29.88 -2.70 0.21
C GLN A 626 -29.88 -4.23 0.35
N PRO A 627 -31.01 -4.89 0.03
CA PRO A 627 -31.19 -6.32 0.28
C PRO A 627 -30.39 -7.23 -0.67
N ASP A 628 -29.91 -6.69 -1.78
CA ASP A 628 -29.17 -7.35 -2.85
C ASP A 628 -27.65 -7.41 -2.62
N GLU A 629 -27.13 -6.57 -1.71
CA GLU A 629 -25.70 -6.41 -1.46
C GLU A 629 -25.12 -7.46 -0.48
N PRO A 630 -24.07 -8.24 -0.83
CA PRO A 630 -23.61 -9.38 -0.03
C PRO A 630 -22.92 -9.00 1.30
N GLY A 631 -22.30 -7.83 1.40
CA GLY A 631 -21.45 -7.43 2.53
C GLY A 631 -22.15 -7.45 3.91
N PRO A 632 -23.28 -6.73 4.08
CA PRO A 632 -24.04 -6.72 5.32
C PRO A 632 -24.55 -8.10 5.75
N TRP A 633 -25.00 -8.91 4.79
CA TRP A 633 -25.48 -10.27 5.05
C TRP A 633 -24.38 -11.18 5.59
N LEU A 634 -23.20 -11.14 4.98
CA LEU A 634 -22.06 -11.95 5.42
C LEU A 634 -21.59 -11.55 6.82
N GLN A 635 -21.53 -10.25 7.14
CA GLN A 635 -21.19 -9.82 8.50
C GLN A 635 -22.26 -10.23 9.52
N LEU A 636 -23.55 -10.14 9.18
CA LEU A 636 -24.63 -10.61 10.05
C LEU A 636 -24.56 -12.12 10.30
N LEU A 637 -24.25 -12.90 9.26
CA LEU A 637 -24.06 -14.35 9.37
C LEU A 637 -22.89 -14.69 10.29
N MET A 638 -21.72 -14.09 10.07
CA MET A 638 -20.54 -14.28 10.93
C MET A 638 -20.83 -13.94 12.39
N PHE A 639 -21.60 -12.87 12.61
CA PHE A 639 -22.03 -12.46 13.93
C PHE A 639 -22.92 -13.50 14.63
N GLN A 640 -23.96 -13.98 13.93
CA GLN A 640 -24.88 -14.99 14.47
C GLN A 640 -24.15 -16.29 14.80
N VAL A 641 -23.22 -16.73 13.93
CA VAL A 641 -22.41 -17.92 14.19
C VAL A 641 -21.49 -17.73 15.39
N GLY A 642 -20.79 -16.59 15.50
CA GLY A 642 -19.93 -16.28 16.65
C GLY A 642 -20.67 -16.31 17.99
N ARG A 643 -21.97 -15.98 17.99
CA ARG A 643 -22.86 -16.05 19.18
C ARG A 643 -23.58 -17.39 19.36
N LYS A 644 -23.24 -18.40 18.55
CA LYS A 644 -23.86 -19.73 18.54
C LYS A 644 -25.37 -19.72 18.25
N GLN A 645 -25.86 -18.73 17.49
CA GLN A 645 -27.26 -18.56 17.08
C GLN A 645 -27.56 -19.34 15.80
N ALA A 646 -27.57 -20.66 15.88
CA ALA A 646 -27.64 -21.54 14.70
C ALA A 646 -28.95 -21.41 13.90
N ARG A 647 -30.08 -21.13 14.55
CA ARG A 647 -31.39 -20.99 13.87
C ARG A 647 -31.45 -19.71 13.04
N GLU A 648 -30.96 -18.62 13.60
CA GLU A 648 -30.88 -17.31 12.97
C GLU A 648 -29.90 -17.34 11.80
N ALA A 649 -28.72 -17.94 11.97
CA ALA A 649 -27.74 -18.13 10.90
C ALA A 649 -28.33 -18.90 9.71
N ALA A 650 -29.07 -19.98 9.95
CA ALA A 650 -29.74 -20.76 8.90
C ALA A 650 -30.81 -19.92 8.17
N ALA A 651 -31.58 -19.12 8.90
CA ALA A 651 -32.58 -18.22 8.30
C ALA A 651 -31.91 -17.14 7.43
N THR A 652 -30.80 -16.57 7.89
CA THR A 652 -30.00 -15.58 7.15
C THR A 652 -29.47 -16.18 5.85
N ILE A 653 -28.92 -17.40 5.86
CA ILE A 653 -28.47 -18.11 4.65
C ILE A 653 -29.63 -18.31 3.65
N ALA A 654 -30.80 -18.70 4.13
CA ALA A 654 -31.99 -18.86 3.28
C ALA A 654 -32.47 -17.53 2.67
N GLN A 655 -32.19 -16.40 3.31
CA GLN A 655 -32.48 -15.07 2.77
C GLN A 655 -31.40 -14.62 1.79
N ILE A 656 -30.11 -14.84 2.07
CA ILE A 656 -29.00 -14.62 1.13
C ILE A 656 -29.29 -15.31 -0.19
N ARG A 657 -29.71 -16.58 -0.15
CA ARG A 657 -30.04 -17.37 -1.35
C ARG A 657 -31.13 -16.76 -2.24
N ARG A 658 -32.06 -16.01 -1.63
CA ARG A 658 -33.23 -15.46 -2.31
C ARG A 658 -33.05 -14.02 -2.76
N LYS A 659 -32.28 -13.23 -2.01
CA LYS A 659 -32.24 -11.77 -2.16
C LYS A 659 -30.92 -11.23 -2.73
N VAL A 660 -29.80 -11.90 -2.45
CA VAL A 660 -28.48 -11.39 -2.83
C VAL A 660 -28.15 -11.76 -4.28
N MET A 661 -27.78 -10.76 -5.08
CA MET A 661 -27.31 -10.95 -6.45
C MET A 661 -25.84 -10.58 -6.52
N THR A 662 -25.00 -11.49 -7.03
CA THR A 662 -23.57 -11.25 -7.18
C THR A 662 -23.06 -11.87 -8.48
N ASP A 663 -22.08 -11.22 -9.08
CA ASP A 663 -21.27 -11.71 -10.19
C ASP A 663 -20.38 -12.90 -9.81
N ARG A 664 -20.11 -13.09 -8.51
CA ARG A 664 -19.24 -14.14 -7.94
C ARG A 664 -19.98 -15.06 -6.95
N PRO A 665 -21.06 -15.76 -7.36
CA PRO A 665 -21.86 -16.58 -6.44
C PRO A 665 -21.03 -17.68 -5.76
N GLY A 666 -20.02 -18.25 -6.44
CA GLY A 666 -19.13 -19.25 -5.85
C GLY A 666 -18.34 -18.72 -4.64
N LEU A 667 -17.87 -17.47 -4.69
CA LEU A 667 -17.15 -16.85 -3.56
C LEU A 667 -18.09 -16.59 -2.38
N LEU A 668 -19.27 -16.03 -2.66
CA LEU A 668 -20.29 -15.75 -1.64
C LEU A 668 -20.69 -17.03 -0.89
N TRP A 669 -20.96 -18.11 -1.62
CA TRP A 669 -21.33 -19.39 -1.02
C TRP A 669 -20.18 -20.01 -0.24
N ALA A 670 -18.95 -19.93 -0.75
CA ALA A 670 -17.79 -20.40 -0.02
C ALA A 670 -17.63 -19.68 1.33
N GLN A 671 -17.85 -18.37 1.36
CA GLN A 671 -17.80 -17.57 2.59
C GLN A 671 -18.96 -17.89 3.55
N CYS A 672 -20.15 -18.16 3.04
CA CYS A 672 -21.30 -18.58 3.86
C CYS A 672 -21.07 -19.95 4.52
N TYR A 673 -20.64 -20.95 3.75
CA TYR A 673 -20.34 -22.29 4.26
C TYR A 673 -19.15 -22.27 5.23
N ARG A 674 -18.12 -21.47 4.94
CA ARG A 674 -17.02 -21.20 5.87
C ARG A 674 -17.54 -20.63 7.20
N ALA A 675 -18.43 -19.64 7.14
CA ALA A 675 -18.95 -18.98 8.34
C ALA A 675 -19.68 -19.96 9.25
N ILE A 676 -20.45 -20.92 8.72
CA ILE A 676 -21.18 -21.92 9.53
C ILE A 676 -20.36 -23.17 9.88
N GLY A 677 -19.10 -23.24 9.46
CA GLY A 677 -18.21 -24.38 9.73
C GLY A 677 -18.40 -25.60 8.81
N ASP A 678 -19.13 -25.47 7.69
CA ASP A 678 -19.25 -26.52 6.68
C ASP A 678 -18.05 -26.48 5.72
N ALA A 679 -16.95 -27.11 6.15
CA ALA A 679 -15.68 -27.07 5.43
C ALA A 679 -15.73 -27.79 4.06
N GLU A 680 -16.58 -28.81 3.91
CA GLU A 680 -16.67 -29.59 2.67
C GLU A 680 -17.35 -28.77 1.57
N GLN A 681 -18.49 -28.15 1.87
CA GLN A 681 -19.18 -27.29 0.91
C GLN A 681 -18.41 -25.99 0.64
N ALA A 682 -17.71 -25.46 1.64
CA ALA A 682 -16.83 -24.31 1.46
C ALA A 682 -15.69 -24.63 0.48
N ASP A 683 -15.02 -25.78 0.62
CA ASP A 683 -13.96 -26.24 -0.28
C ASP A 683 -14.45 -26.40 -1.73
N ALA A 684 -15.61 -27.05 -1.92
CA ALA A 684 -16.19 -27.23 -3.24
C ALA A 684 -16.48 -25.88 -3.93
N CYS A 685 -17.05 -24.92 -3.19
CA CYS A 685 -17.32 -23.58 -3.68
C CYS A 685 -16.02 -22.80 -3.99
N TYR A 686 -15.00 -22.86 -3.12
CA TYR A 686 -13.71 -22.20 -3.37
C TYR A 686 -12.99 -22.78 -4.60
N LYS A 687 -12.97 -24.11 -4.77
CA LYS A 687 -12.39 -24.76 -5.95
C LYS A 687 -13.12 -24.35 -7.24
N GLN A 688 -14.44 -24.26 -7.20
CA GLN A 688 -15.22 -23.78 -8.35
C GLN A 688 -14.92 -22.30 -8.65
N ALA A 689 -14.86 -21.45 -7.62
CA ALA A 689 -14.57 -20.02 -7.77
C ALA A 689 -13.16 -19.79 -8.33
N LEU A 690 -12.14 -20.49 -7.84
CA LEU A 690 -10.77 -20.42 -8.35
C LEU A 690 -10.62 -20.91 -9.80
N ARG A 691 -11.45 -21.87 -10.23
CA ARG A 691 -11.49 -22.32 -11.64
C ARG A 691 -12.17 -21.30 -12.55
N ARG A 692 -13.22 -20.64 -12.05
CA ARG A 692 -14.04 -19.70 -12.84
C ARG A 692 -13.44 -18.31 -12.93
N TRP A 693 -12.83 -17.84 -11.85
CA TRP A 693 -12.16 -16.54 -11.74
C TRP A 693 -10.70 -16.70 -11.29
N PRO A 694 -9.87 -17.37 -12.11
CA PRO A 694 -8.48 -17.65 -11.76
C PRO A 694 -7.66 -16.39 -11.46
N GLU A 695 -7.95 -15.27 -12.13
CA GLU A 695 -7.21 -14.01 -12.03
C GLU A 695 -7.69 -13.10 -10.87
N ASP A 696 -8.77 -13.48 -10.17
CA ASP A 696 -9.35 -12.64 -9.14
C ASP A 696 -8.62 -12.82 -7.80
N LEU A 697 -7.94 -11.75 -7.36
CA LEU A 697 -7.16 -11.74 -6.11
C LEU A 697 -8.04 -11.82 -4.86
N ALA A 698 -9.31 -11.36 -4.90
CA ALA A 698 -10.22 -11.45 -3.77
C ALA A 698 -10.67 -12.91 -3.55
N VAL A 699 -10.96 -13.63 -4.63
CA VAL A 699 -11.25 -15.08 -4.59
C VAL A 699 -10.03 -15.84 -4.04
N SER A 700 -8.85 -15.55 -4.57
CA SER A 700 -7.60 -16.19 -4.16
C SER A 700 -7.29 -15.95 -2.68
N ARG A 701 -7.36 -14.69 -2.20
CA ARG A 701 -7.15 -14.35 -0.79
C ARG A 701 -8.14 -15.05 0.13
N SER A 702 -9.44 -15.01 -0.21
CA SER A 702 -10.46 -15.64 0.64
C SER A 702 -10.30 -17.16 0.74
N ALA A 703 -9.82 -17.82 -0.32
CA ALA A 703 -9.54 -19.25 -0.33
C ALA A 703 -8.27 -19.59 0.49
N ILE A 704 -7.20 -18.79 0.36
CA ILE A 704 -5.97 -18.93 1.16
C ILE A 704 -6.30 -18.84 2.65
N ASP A 705 -7.05 -17.81 3.06
CA ASP A 705 -7.45 -17.63 4.46
C ASP A 705 -8.28 -18.82 4.98
N PHE A 706 -9.16 -19.37 4.14
CA PHE A 706 -9.94 -20.57 4.49
C PHE A 706 -9.05 -21.79 4.71
N TYR A 707 -8.14 -22.08 3.77
CA TYR A 707 -7.27 -23.25 3.87
C TYR A 707 -6.28 -23.14 5.04
N GLU A 708 -5.75 -21.93 5.33
CA GLU A 708 -4.92 -21.68 6.50
C GLU A 708 -5.69 -21.96 7.81
N GLN A 709 -6.91 -21.43 7.95
CA GLN A 709 -7.74 -21.65 9.13
C GLN A 709 -8.16 -23.12 9.30
N ALA A 710 -8.38 -23.83 8.20
CA ALA A 710 -8.72 -25.25 8.21
C ALA A 710 -7.50 -26.16 8.46
N GLY A 711 -6.29 -25.61 8.62
CA GLY A 711 -5.05 -26.38 8.76
C GLY A 711 -4.61 -27.10 7.47
N ARG A 712 -5.26 -26.82 6.34
CA ARG A 712 -4.99 -27.42 5.02
C ARG A 712 -3.87 -26.65 4.31
N ARG A 713 -2.67 -26.73 4.88
CA ARG A 713 -1.50 -25.96 4.44
C ARG A 713 -1.17 -26.16 2.96
N GLU A 714 -1.17 -27.39 2.47
CA GLU A 714 -0.80 -27.71 1.08
C GLU A 714 -1.73 -27.04 0.06
N ASP A 715 -3.04 -26.98 0.34
CA ASP A 715 -4.02 -26.31 -0.52
C ASP A 715 -3.80 -24.79 -0.54
N ALA A 716 -3.50 -24.18 0.62
CA ALA A 716 -3.17 -22.75 0.70
C ALA A 716 -1.92 -22.43 -0.12
N GLU A 717 -0.88 -23.26 -0.02
CA GLU A 717 0.36 -23.12 -0.78
C GLU A 717 0.15 -23.30 -2.27
N ALA A 718 -0.72 -24.23 -2.69
CA ALA A 718 -1.06 -24.42 -4.09
C ALA A 718 -1.72 -23.15 -4.69
N VAL A 719 -2.65 -22.53 -3.97
CA VAL A 719 -3.26 -21.26 -4.40
C VAL A 719 -2.23 -20.12 -4.41
N LEU A 720 -1.38 -20.01 -3.39
CA LEU A 720 -0.32 -19.01 -3.35
C LEU A 720 0.68 -19.15 -4.51
N ARG A 721 1.09 -20.37 -4.86
CA ARG A 721 1.93 -20.64 -6.04
C ARG A 721 1.22 -20.26 -7.34
N GLN A 722 -0.08 -20.53 -7.44
CA GLN A 722 -0.88 -20.13 -8.60
C GLN A 722 -0.92 -18.60 -8.76
N VAL A 723 -1.07 -17.86 -7.65
CA VAL A 723 -1.04 -16.39 -7.63
C VAL A 723 0.35 -15.87 -8.05
N LEU A 724 1.42 -16.40 -7.45
CA LEU A 724 2.79 -15.98 -7.73
C LEU A 724 3.30 -16.39 -9.11
N GLY A 725 2.77 -17.48 -9.68
CA GLY A 725 3.07 -17.88 -11.06
C GLY A 725 2.54 -16.88 -12.09
N ARG A 726 1.50 -16.11 -11.75
CA ARG A 726 0.95 -15.04 -12.60
C ARG A 726 1.63 -13.71 -12.36
N ASP A 727 1.80 -13.36 -11.09
CA ASP A 727 2.44 -12.11 -10.69
C ASP A 727 3.50 -12.40 -9.60
N PRO A 728 4.75 -12.60 -10.02
CA PRO A 728 5.87 -12.83 -9.10
C PRO A 728 6.19 -11.64 -8.19
N ALA A 729 5.69 -10.43 -8.50
CA ALA A 729 5.98 -9.21 -7.76
C ALA A 729 5.01 -8.99 -6.57
N LEU A 730 4.01 -9.84 -6.37
CA LEU A 730 3.08 -9.76 -5.24
C LEU A 730 3.76 -10.12 -3.91
N GLY A 731 4.44 -9.15 -3.30
CA GLY A 731 5.20 -9.32 -2.07
C GLY A 731 4.42 -9.95 -0.91
N TRP A 732 3.13 -9.62 -0.74
CA TRP A 732 2.30 -10.22 0.31
C TRP A 732 2.10 -11.74 0.12
N ALA A 733 1.93 -12.20 -1.12
CA ALA A 733 1.74 -13.62 -1.44
C ALA A 733 3.07 -14.36 -1.31
N GLY A 734 4.17 -13.74 -1.73
CA GLY A 734 5.53 -14.25 -1.55
C GLY A 734 5.87 -14.44 -0.07
N ARG A 735 5.59 -13.42 0.77
CA ARG A 735 5.76 -13.49 2.23
C ARG A 735 4.93 -14.62 2.85
N LYS A 736 3.63 -14.71 2.54
CA LYS A 736 2.75 -15.77 3.08
C LYS A 736 3.24 -17.16 2.70
N LEU A 737 3.59 -17.37 1.42
CA LEU A 737 4.11 -18.66 0.96
C LEU A 737 5.43 -19.01 1.65
N ALA A 738 6.36 -18.06 1.76
CA ALA A 738 7.63 -18.29 2.46
C ALA A 738 7.45 -18.64 3.95
N LEU A 739 6.51 -17.98 4.64
CA LEU A 739 6.18 -18.29 6.03
C LEU A 739 5.51 -19.65 6.20
N SER A 740 4.67 -20.07 5.24
CA SER A 740 4.09 -21.42 5.23
C SER A 740 5.17 -22.48 4.99
N LEU A 741 5.98 -22.29 3.95
CA LEU A 741 7.05 -23.21 3.52
C LEU A 741 8.12 -23.40 4.60
N SER A 742 8.56 -22.31 5.24
CA SER A 742 9.51 -22.38 6.36
C SER A 742 8.95 -23.09 7.61
N GLY A 743 7.64 -23.31 7.67
CA GLY A 743 6.98 -24.04 8.75
C GLY A 743 6.93 -25.56 8.54
N HIS A 744 7.40 -26.09 7.40
CA HIS A 744 7.51 -27.54 7.19
C HIS A 744 8.70 -28.08 7.97
N VAL A 745 8.43 -29.05 8.85
CA VAL A 745 9.46 -29.63 9.73
C VAL A 745 10.36 -30.53 8.89
N ASN A 746 11.67 -30.33 8.98
CA ASN A 746 12.71 -31.09 8.26
C ASN A 746 12.60 -31.05 6.72
N ASP A 747 11.90 -30.08 6.14
CA ASP A 747 11.86 -29.88 4.68
C ASP A 747 12.81 -28.76 4.24
N ARG A 748 14.06 -29.13 3.96
CA ARG A 748 15.07 -28.18 3.46
C ARG A 748 14.74 -27.64 2.07
N ALA A 749 13.99 -28.37 1.25
CA ALA A 749 13.62 -27.91 -0.09
C ALA A 749 12.57 -26.79 0.01
N ALA A 750 11.53 -27.00 0.84
CA ALA A 750 10.56 -25.97 1.15
C ALA A 750 11.21 -24.74 1.80
N TRP A 751 12.15 -24.93 2.74
CA TRP A 751 12.87 -23.79 3.33
C TRP A 751 13.72 -23.02 2.30
N ARG A 752 14.40 -23.70 1.37
CA ARG A 752 15.14 -23.03 0.28
C ARG A 752 14.21 -22.27 -0.66
N GLU A 753 13.04 -22.85 -0.98
CA GLU A 753 12.00 -22.17 -1.75
C GLU A 753 11.51 -20.92 -0.99
N ALA A 754 11.26 -21.04 0.32
CA ALA A 754 10.88 -19.92 1.18
C ALA A 754 11.93 -18.80 1.09
N LEU A 755 13.21 -19.11 1.31
CA LEU A 755 14.27 -18.11 1.26
C LEU A 755 14.42 -17.48 -0.12
N ARG A 756 14.19 -18.23 -1.20
CA ARG A 756 14.19 -17.69 -2.57
C ARG A 756 13.08 -16.67 -2.79
N LEU A 757 11.89 -16.92 -2.24
CA LEU A 757 10.72 -16.04 -2.39
C LEU A 757 10.91 -14.68 -1.70
N ILE A 758 11.55 -14.67 -0.54
CA ILE A 758 11.80 -13.45 0.26
C ILE A 758 13.21 -12.87 0.10
N GLY A 759 14.10 -13.55 -0.64
CA GLY A 759 15.50 -13.17 -0.84
C GLY A 759 16.41 -13.48 0.36
N PRO A 760 17.68 -13.87 0.14
CA PRO A 760 18.60 -14.21 1.23
C PRO A 760 19.17 -12.99 1.97
N THR A 761 19.22 -11.82 1.33
CA THR A 761 19.84 -10.61 1.88
C THR A 761 18.85 -9.46 1.92
N ALA A 762 19.07 -8.54 2.86
CA ALA A 762 18.41 -7.23 2.88
C ALA A 762 18.56 -6.55 1.52
N ARG A 763 17.42 -6.20 0.92
CA ARG A 763 17.34 -5.29 -0.22
C ARG A 763 17.05 -3.89 0.32
N PRO A 764 17.58 -2.83 -0.32
CA PRO A 764 17.34 -1.45 0.09
C PRO A 764 15.84 -1.11 0.25
N ASP A 765 14.98 -1.73 -0.58
CA ASP A 765 13.55 -1.45 -0.66
C ASP A 765 12.69 -2.37 0.24
N ASP A 766 13.29 -3.25 1.06
CA ASP A 766 12.52 -4.19 1.88
C ASP A 766 11.72 -3.46 2.98
N LEU A 767 10.39 -3.63 2.96
CA LEU A 767 9.53 -3.14 4.04
C LEU A 767 9.87 -3.83 5.38
N PRO A 768 9.55 -3.24 6.54
CA PRO A 768 9.74 -3.88 7.83
C PRO A 768 9.13 -5.28 7.92
N ASP A 769 7.97 -5.49 7.29
CA ASP A 769 7.29 -6.79 7.20
C ASP A 769 8.06 -7.82 6.36
N ASP A 770 8.76 -7.38 5.30
CA ASP A 770 9.61 -8.26 4.48
C ASP A 770 10.83 -8.73 5.26
N ARG A 771 11.45 -7.81 6.00
CA ARG A 771 12.60 -8.11 6.87
C ARG A 771 12.19 -8.99 8.06
N LEU A 772 11.02 -8.75 8.66
CA LEU A 772 10.48 -9.60 9.72
C LEU A 772 10.15 -11.02 9.20
N ALA A 773 9.50 -11.13 8.04
CA ALA A 773 9.25 -12.42 7.40
C ALA A 773 10.56 -13.16 7.10
N ARG A 774 11.60 -12.44 6.64
CA ARG A 774 12.94 -13.01 6.43
C ARG A 774 13.59 -13.49 7.72
N ALA A 775 13.53 -12.71 8.78
CA ALA A 775 14.00 -13.15 10.08
C ALA A 775 13.26 -14.40 10.57
N GLN A 776 11.94 -14.49 10.35
CA GLN A 776 11.15 -15.67 10.71
C GLN A 776 11.55 -16.91 9.89
N VAL A 777 11.81 -16.76 8.59
CA VAL A 777 12.31 -17.85 7.74
C VAL A 777 13.69 -18.31 8.21
N TYR A 778 14.61 -17.38 8.48
CA TYR A 778 15.93 -17.71 9.03
C TYR A 778 15.86 -18.34 10.42
N ALA A 779 14.95 -17.88 11.28
CA ALA A 779 14.73 -18.44 12.61
C ALA A 779 14.31 -19.92 12.57
N ARG A 780 13.61 -20.32 11.50
CA ARG A 780 13.17 -21.70 11.24
C ARG A 780 14.15 -22.48 10.35
N GLY A 781 15.31 -21.92 10.04
CA GLY A 781 16.30 -22.56 9.19
C GLY A 781 16.93 -23.80 9.82
N PRO A 782 17.38 -24.77 8.99
CA PRO A 782 17.91 -26.05 9.47
C PRO A 782 19.26 -25.90 10.20
N GLU A 783 20.10 -24.94 9.76
CA GLU A 783 21.44 -24.75 10.33
C GLU A 783 21.46 -23.74 11.49
N PRO A 784 22.33 -23.94 12.51
CA PRO A 784 22.51 -23.00 13.62
C PRO A 784 22.88 -21.57 13.16
N GLY A 785 23.60 -21.43 12.05
CA GLY A 785 23.98 -20.13 11.48
C GLY A 785 22.79 -19.27 11.05
N HIS A 786 21.67 -19.89 10.65
CA HIS A 786 20.46 -19.16 10.26
C HIS A 786 19.81 -18.43 11.45
N ARG A 787 19.85 -19.02 12.65
CA ARG A 787 19.33 -18.33 13.86
C ARG A 787 20.12 -17.07 14.17
N GLN A 788 21.43 -17.08 13.94
CA GLN A 788 22.26 -15.89 14.12
C GLN A 788 21.91 -14.81 13.08
N GLN A 789 21.64 -15.19 11.83
CA GLN A 789 21.16 -14.25 10.80
C GLN A 789 19.79 -13.66 11.17
N ALA A 790 18.87 -14.47 11.69
CA ALA A 790 17.59 -13.99 12.20
C ALA A 790 17.76 -12.96 13.32
N ILE A 791 18.65 -13.22 14.29
CA ILE A 791 18.95 -12.29 15.38
C ILE A 791 19.49 -10.98 14.83
N LEU A 792 20.44 -11.00 13.88
CA LEU A 792 21.00 -9.78 13.28
C LEU A 792 19.93 -8.91 12.60
N ILE A 793 19.07 -9.52 11.78
CA ILE A 793 17.98 -8.82 11.10
C ILE A 793 17.00 -8.22 12.12
N LEU A 794 16.70 -8.95 13.20
CA LEU A 794 15.77 -8.48 14.22
C LEU A 794 16.38 -7.44 15.15
N GLU A 795 17.67 -7.51 15.48
CA GLU A 795 18.38 -6.48 16.25
C GLU A 795 18.40 -5.17 15.46
N GLU A 796 18.61 -5.24 14.14
CA GLU A 796 18.48 -4.10 13.23
C GLU A 796 17.04 -3.55 13.25
N LEU A 797 16.03 -4.39 13.03
CA LEU A 797 14.62 -3.98 13.08
C LEU A 797 14.20 -3.40 14.44
N ALA A 798 14.69 -3.96 15.54
CA ALA A 798 14.42 -3.48 16.89
C ALA A 798 15.04 -2.11 17.18
N SER A 799 16.14 -1.77 16.50
CA SER A 799 16.74 -0.44 16.57
C SER A 799 15.93 0.60 15.79
N GLU A 800 15.36 0.20 14.64
CA GLU A 800 14.51 1.06 13.80
C GLU A 800 13.10 1.24 14.39
N THR A 801 12.58 0.21 15.06
CA THR A 801 11.21 0.18 15.62
C THR A 801 11.21 -0.26 17.09
N PRO A 802 11.64 0.59 18.04
CA PRO A 802 11.79 0.20 19.45
C PRO A 802 10.51 -0.25 20.15
N GLY A 803 9.33 0.08 19.60
CA GLY A 803 8.02 -0.33 20.11
C GLY A 803 7.44 -1.59 19.45
N ALA A 804 8.13 -2.22 18.49
CA ALA A 804 7.58 -3.36 17.75
C ALA A 804 7.57 -4.64 18.62
N THR A 805 6.44 -4.92 19.28
CA THR A 805 6.25 -6.08 20.14
C THR A 805 6.66 -7.40 19.47
N ALA A 806 6.23 -7.65 18.23
CA ALA A 806 6.52 -8.89 17.51
C ALA A 806 8.03 -9.13 17.27
N VAL A 807 8.80 -8.06 17.03
CA VAL A 807 10.26 -8.14 16.84
C VAL A 807 10.93 -8.52 18.16
N HIS A 808 10.55 -7.85 19.24
CA HIS A 808 11.06 -8.13 20.58
C HIS A 808 10.67 -9.51 21.12
N GLU A 809 9.47 -10.00 20.81
CA GLU A 809 9.08 -11.38 21.11
C GLU A 809 9.96 -12.41 20.41
N LEU A 810 10.21 -12.23 19.10
CA LEU A 810 11.00 -13.16 18.33
C LEU A 810 12.47 -13.15 18.78
N LEU A 811 13.04 -11.97 19.05
CA LEU A 811 14.37 -11.84 19.67
C LEU A 811 14.44 -12.55 21.01
N ALA A 812 13.44 -12.36 21.86
CA ALA A 812 13.39 -13.01 23.17
C ALA A 812 13.40 -14.54 23.03
N ARG A 813 12.62 -15.10 22.11
CA ARG A 813 12.60 -16.54 21.83
C ARG A 813 13.94 -17.05 21.28
N LEU A 814 14.56 -16.31 20.37
CA LEU A 814 15.83 -16.70 19.76
C LEU A 814 17.00 -16.64 20.75
N HIS A 815 17.11 -15.57 21.54
CA HIS A 815 18.13 -15.49 22.59
C HIS A 815 17.93 -16.58 23.65
N LEU A 816 16.68 -16.89 24.01
CA LEU A 816 16.37 -17.97 24.94
C LEU A 816 16.80 -19.33 24.39
N ALA A 817 16.53 -19.60 23.11
CA ALA A 817 16.96 -20.83 22.43
C ALA A 817 18.49 -20.95 22.33
N SER A 818 19.19 -19.81 22.23
CA SER A 818 20.66 -19.73 22.24
C SER A 818 21.28 -19.69 23.64
N GLY A 819 20.48 -19.87 24.71
CA GLY A 819 20.94 -19.88 26.10
C GLY A 819 21.26 -18.50 26.70
N GLN A 820 21.01 -17.41 25.98
CA GLN A 820 21.29 -16.03 26.39
C GLN A 820 20.10 -15.44 27.19
N VAL A 821 19.87 -15.98 28.39
CA VAL A 821 18.69 -15.68 29.22
C VAL A 821 18.54 -14.18 29.54
N ASP A 822 19.64 -13.46 29.78
CA ASP A 822 19.58 -12.03 30.12
C ASP A 822 19.11 -11.17 28.93
N ARG A 823 19.62 -11.43 27.72
CA ARG A 823 19.14 -10.75 26.50
C ARG A 823 17.69 -11.10 26.22
N ALA A 824 17.32 -12.37 26.39
CA ALA A 824 15.94 -12.81 26.25
C ALA A 824 15.01 -12.05 27.20
N ARG A 825 15.43 -11.87 28.47
CA ARG A 825 14.69 -11.13 29.49
C ARG A 825 14.51 -9.65 29.10
N GLN A 826 15.55 -9.00 28.59
CA GLN A 826 15.48 -7.60 28.17
C GLN A 826 14.47 -7.39 27.03
N HIS A 827 14.55 -8.21 25.98
CA HIS A 827 13.61 -8.11 24.86
C HIS A 827 12.18 -8.51 25.26
N ALA A 828 12.01 -9.54 26.09
CA ALA A 828 10.69 -9.92 26.60
C ALA A 828 10.07 -8.83 27.48
N ALA A 829 10.86 -8.12 28.28
CA ALA A 829 10.38 -6.98 29.07
C ALA A 829 9.85 -5.84 28.19
N ARG A 830 10.54 -5.56 27.06
CA ARG A 830 10.09 -4.56 26.08
C ARG A 830 8.82 -5.01 25.36
N ALA A 831 8.74 -6.28 24.97
CA ALA A 831 7.54 -6.85 24.37
C ALA A 831 6.34 -6.79 25.34
N ALA A 832 6.58 -7.02 26.64
CA ALA A 832 5.55 -7.03 27.68
C ALA A 832 5.28 -5.65 28.33
N GLY A 833 5.45 -4.56 27.58
CA GLY A 833 5.14 -3.19 28.03
C GLY A 833 3.67 -2.94 28.42
N GLU A 834 3.30 -1.70 28.70
CA GLU A 834 1.90 -1.34 28.99
C GLU A 834 1.00 -1.57 27.75
N GLY A 835 -0.14 -2.25 27.93
CA GLY A 835 -1.04 -2.62 26.82
C GLY A 835 -0.57 -3.81 25.95
N ALA A 836 0.52 -4.49 26.32
CA ALA A 836 1.03 -5.63 25.57
C ALA A 836 0.02 -6.79 25.45
N PRO A 837 0.03 -7.56 24.34
CA PRO A 837 -0.82 -8.72 24.18
C PRO A 837 -0.51 -9.81 25.23
N PRO A 838 -1.49 -10.63 25.63
CA PRO A 838 -1.30 -11.68 26.63
C PRO A 838 -0.12 -12.61 26.34
N ASP A 839 0.12 -12.95 25.07
CA ASP A 839 1.22 -13.84 24.67
C ASP A 839 2.61 -13.26 24.95
N ALA A 840 2.79 -11.95 24.80
CA ALA A 840 4.04 -11.25 25.15
C ALA A 840 4.30 -11.31 26.66
N ILE A 841 3.25 -11.05 27.45
CA ILE A 841 3.32 -11.08 28.92
C ILE A 841 3.59 -12.50 29.40
N LEU A 842 2.96 -13.51 28.78
CA LEU A 842 3.16 -14.93 29.06
C LEU A 842 4.60 -15.37 28.73
N LEU A 843 5.14 -14.96 27.59
CA LEU A 843 6.54 -15.20 27.22
C LEU A 843 7.50 -14.60 28.26
N TYR A 844 7.25 -13.37 28.68
CA TYR A 844 8.08 -12.71 29.68
C TYR A 844 8.00 -13.40 31.05
N ALA A 845 6.80 -13.75 31.51
CA ALA A 845 6.60 -14.50 32.74
C ALA A 845 7.36 -15.84 32.72
N GLY A 846 7.32 -16.56 31.59
CA GLY A 846 8.05 -17.82 31.41
C GLY A 846 9.57 -17.64 31.45
N ILE A 847 10.10 -16.58 30.84
CA ILE A 847 11.54 -16.25 30.89
C ILE A 847 11.98 -15.89 32.31
N LEU A 848 11.18 -15.10 33.04
CA LEU A 848 11.45 -14.73 34.44
C LEU A 848 11.48 -15.96 35.35
N LEU A 849 10.52 -16.88 35.16
CA LEU A 849 10.48 -18.14 35.89
C LEU A 849 11.75 -18.98 35.66
N ARG A 850 12.21 -19.07 34.40
CA ARG A 850 13.44 -19.79 34.05
C ARG A 850 14.69 -19.10 34.59
N ALA A 851 14.69 -17.77 34.65
CA ALA A 851 15.73 -16.96 35.28
C ALA A 851 15.67 -16.98 36.83
N ARG A 852 14.73 -17.73 37.44
CA ARG A 852 14.48 -17.80 38.88
C ARG A 852 14.05 -16.48 39.53
N ASP A 853 13.59 -15.49 38.75
CA ASP A 853 12.95 -14.27 39.25
C ASP A 853 11.46 -14.53 39.51
N LEU A 854 11.18 -15.22 40.62
CA LEU A 854 9.83 -15.65 40.98
C LEU A 854 8.91 -14.47 41.33
N ASP A 855 9.45 -13.35 41.80
CA ASP A 855 8.66 -12.14 42.10
C ASP A 855 8.28 -11.40 40.82
N GLY A 856 9.21 -11.31 39.87
CA GLY A 856 8.93 -10.79 38.53
C GLY A 856 7.86 -11.62 37.81
N ALA A 857 8.00 -12.94 37.82
CA ALA A 857 7.05 -13.85 37.20
C ALA A 857 5.65 -13.72 37.83
N GLU A 858 5.55 -13.61 39.16
CA GLU A 858 4.27 -13.40 39.86
C GLU A 858 3.60 -12.07 39.46
N ARG A 859 4.38 -10.98 39.33
CA ARG A 859 3.83 -9.69 38.87
C ARG A 859 3.25 -9.77 37.46
N GLN A 860 3.95 -10.43 36.53
CA GLN A 860 3.44 -10.61 35.17
C GLN A 860 2.23 -11.55 35.13
N SER A 861 2.24 -12.60 35.94
CA SER A 861 1.10 -13.50 36.12
C SER A 861 -0.13 -12.77 36.66
N GLY A 862 0.03 -11.86 37.63
CA GLY A 862 -1.06 -11.01 38.13
C GLY A 862 -1.67 -10.11 37.04
N ARG A 863 -0.85 -9.58 36.13
CA ARG A 863 -1.34 -8.84 34.94
C ARG A 863 -2.15 -9.73 34.02
N LEU A 864 -1.71 -10.96 33.77
CA LEU A 864 -2.44 -11.93 32.94
C LEU A 864 -3.79 -12.31 33.56
N VAL A 865 -3.85 -12.51 34.88
CA VAL A 865 -5.10 -12.79 35.60
C VAL A 865 -6.09 -11.64 35.50
N ALA A 866 -5.62 -10.39 35.50
CA ALA A 866 -6.51 -9.24 35.32
C ALA A 866 -7.13 -9.18 33.90
N ILE A 867 -6.48 -9.79 32.91
CA ILE A 867 -6.95 -9.81 31.51
C ILE A 867 -7.86 -11.02 31.26
N ASP A 868 -7.40 -12.22 31.59
CA ASP A 868 -8.12 -13.48 31.40
C ASP A 868 -7.96 -14.39 32.64
N PRO A 869 -8.82 -14.22 33.67
CA PRO A 869 -8.72 -14.97 34.92
C PRO A 869 -8.88 -16.49 34.76
N ASP A 870 -9.63 -16.92 33.73
CA ASP A 870 -10.01 -18.32 33.51
C ASP A 870 -9.25 -18.96 32.33
N GLY A 871 -8.32 -18.23 31.74
CA GLY A 871 -7.50 -18.67 30.61
C GLY A 871 -6.57 -19.83 30.95
N LEU A 872 -6.55 -20.85 30.09
CA LEU A 872 -5.69 -22.03 30.29
C LEU A 872 -4.19 -21.69 30.36
N PRO A 873 -3.64 -20.82 29.48
CA PRO A 873 -2.23 -20.43 29.57
C PRO A 873 -1.90 -19.66 30.87
N VAL A 874 -2.87 -18.90 31.40
CA VAL A 874 -2.72 -18.17 32.66
C VAL A 874 -2.71 -19.13 33.85
N ALA A 875 -3.62 -20.11 33.86
CA ALA A 875 -3.67 -21.16 34.86
C ALA A 875 -2.37 -21.99 34.86
N GLU A 876 -1.86 -22.37 33.68
CA GLU A 876 -0.58 -23.05 33.51
C GLU A 876 0.59 -22.24 34.09
N MET A 877 0.70 -20.96 33.72
CA MET A 877 1.78 -20.11 34.20
C MET A 877 1.73 -19.96 35.73
N ARG A 878 0.55 -19.76 36.31
CA ARG A 878 0.38 -19.70 37.77
C ARG A 878 0.79 -21.00 38.45
N ALA A 879 0.37 -22.14 37.93
CA ALA A 879 0.71 -23.44 38.49
C ALA A 879 2.23 -23.70 38.49
N ARG A 880 2.91 -23.32 37.40
CA ARG A 880 4.37 -23.39 37.29
C ARG A 880 5.07 -22.47 38.28
N ILE A 881 4.61 -21.24 38.46
CA ILE A 881 5.18 -20.28 39.43
C ILE A 881 4.96 -20.77 40.88
N LEU A 882 3.74 -21.20 41.22
CA LEU A 882 3.42 -21.73 42.56
C LEU A 882 4.25 -22.97 42.90
N THR A 883 4.41 -23.88 41.93
CA THR A 883 5.27 -25.06 42.09
C THR A 883 6.73 -24.67 42.31
N ALA A 884 7.25 -23.68 41.57
CA ALA A 884 8.61 -23.19 41.77
C ALA A 884 8.84 -22.51 43.12
N ARG A 885 7.77 -22.03 43.79
CA ARG A 885 7.77 -21.51 45.17
C ARG A 885 7.53 -22.60 46.24
N GLY A 886 7.43 -23.87 45.85
CA GLY A 886 7.14 -24.97 46.78
C GLY A 886 5.67 -25.14 47.15
N ARG A 887 4.74 -24.43 46.50
CA ARG A 887 3.28 -24.49 46.71
C ARG A 887 2.59 -25.30 45.61
N GLY A 888 3.11 -26.50 45.34
CA GLY A 888 2.68 -27.34 44.21
C GLY A 888 1.21 -27.76 44.25
N GLU A 889 0.67 -28.05 45.45
CA GLU A 889 -0.74 -28.43 45.61
C GLU A 889 -1.70 -27.29 45.23
N GLU A 890 -1.36 -26.06 45.58
CA GLU A 890 -2.15 -24.88 45.18
C GLU A 890 -2.07 -24.65 43.67
N GLY A 891 -0.90 -24.90 43.07
CA GLY A 891 -0.73 -24.89 41.62
C GLY A 891 -1.61 -25.94 40.92
N ALA A 892 -1.68 -27.15 41.47
CA ALA A 892 -2.54 -28.21 40.97
C ALA A 892 -4.03 -27.83 41.06
N ALA A 893 -4.46 -27.25 42.18
CA ALA A 893 -5.85 -26.80 42.35
C ALA A 893 -6.27 -25.74 41.32
N VAL A 894 -5.34 -24.86 40.91
CA VAL A 894 -5.58 -23.88 39.83
C VAL A 894 -5.84 -24.57 38.50
N LEU A 895 -5.04 -25.59 38.14
CA LEU A 895 -5.21 -26.37 36.92
C LEU A 895 -6.48 -27.20 36.93
N GLU A 896 -6.78 -27.88 38.05
CA GLU A 896 -8.01 -28.67 38.20
C GLU A 896 -9.25 -27.79 38.05
N LYS A 897 -9.25 -26.58 38.64
CA LYS A 897 -10.35 -25.62 38.46
C LYS A 897 -10.48 -25.16 37.00
N ALA A 898 -9.37 -24.86 36.34
CA ALA A 898 -9.37 -24.45 34.93
C ALA A 898 -9.89 -25.57 34.02
N PHE A 899 -9.61 -26.83 34.35
CA PHE A 899 -10.11 -28.00 33.64
C PHE A 899 -11.59 -28.30 33.92
N ALA A 900 -12.05 -28.18 35.17
CA ALA A 900 -13.41 -28.53 35.57
C ALA A 900 -14.50 -27.77 34.80
N SER A 901 -14.23 -26.52 34.40
CA SER A 901 -15.15 -25.72 33.57
C SER A 901 -15.21 -26.18 32.10
N ARG A 902 -14.25 -27.00 31.66
CA ARG A 902 -14.05 -27.41 30.25
C ARG A 902 -14.26 -28.89 30.00
N VAL A 903 -14.35 -29.72 31.05
CA VAL A 903 -14.43 -31.18 30.96
C VAL A 903 -15.53 -31.69 30.02
N ASN A 904 -16.69 -31.01 30.00
CA ASN A 904 -17.86 -31.39 29.17
C ASN A 904 -17.96 -30.60 27.85
N THR A 905 -16.89 -29.94 27.42
CA THR A 905 -16.86 -29.21 26.14
C THR A 905 -16.27 -30.09 25.04
N SER A 906 -16.44 -29.69 23.78
CA SER A 906 -15.85 -30.38 22.62
C SER A 906 -14.32 -30.47 22.70
N GLU A 907 -13.67 -29.58 23.44
CA GLU A 907 -12.21 -29.52 23.62
C GLU A 907 -11.73 -30.22 24.91
N GLY A 908 -12.65 -30.72 25.75
CA GLY A 908 -12.36 -31.23 27.08
C GLY A 908 -11.31 -32.34 27.09
N LEU A 909 -11.36 -33.27 26.13
CA LEU A 909 -10.38 -34.36 26.02
C LEU A 909 -8.96 -33.86 25.75
N GLU A 910 -8.78 -32.97 24.79
CA GLU A 910 -7.47 -32.46 24.38
C GLU A 910 -6.85 -31.56 25.46
N VAL A 911 -7.68 -30.72 26.10
CA VAL A 911 -7.24 -29.87 27.20
C VAL A 911 -6.84 -30.73 28.40
N GLY A 912 -7.65 -31.72 28.75
CA GLY A 912 -7.37 -32.58 29.90
C GLY A 912 -6.12 -33.43 29.70
N GLU A 913 -5.87 -33.97 28.51
CA GLU A 913 -4.65 -34.72 28.20
C GLU A 913 -3.39 -33.88 28.50
N LYS A 914 -3.37 -32.62 28.05
CA LYS A 914 -2.29 -31.66 28.35
C LYS A 914 -2.17 -31.39 29.85
N MET A 915 -3.30 -31.28 30.56
CA MET A 915 -3.31 -31.07 32.01
C MET A 915 -2.73 -32.27 32.77
N VAL A 916 -3.03 -33.50 32.37
CA VAL A 916 -2.46 -34.72 32.98
C VAL A 916 -0.94 -34.74 32.82
N LEU A 917 -0.44 -34.42 31.63
CA LEU A 917 1.01 -34.33 31.37
C LEU A 917 1.64 -33.24 32.25
N LEU A 918 1.07 -32.02 32.24
CA LEU A 918 1.57 -30.90 33.02
C LEU A 918 1.58 -31.18 34.53
N LEU A 919 0.50 -31.74 35.08
CA LEU A 919 0.43 -32.10 36.50
C LEU A 919 1.46 -33.17 36.87
N THR A 920 1.74 -34.10 35.94
CA THR A 920 2.79 -35.11 36.12
C THR A 920 4.18 -34.45 36.12
N GLU A 921 4.46 -33.52 35.19
CA GLU A 921 5.69 -32.74 35.14
C GLU A 921 5.91 -31.89 36.41
N LEU A 922 4.83 -31.28 36.92
CA LEU A 922 4.83 -30.51 38.16
C LEU A 922 4.92 -31.37 39.44
N LYS A 923 5.06 -32.69 39.27
CA LYS A 923 5.14 -33.68 40.36
C LYS A 923 3.92 -33.66 41.27
N GLN A 924 2.73 -33.50 40.69
CA GLN A 924 1.43 -33.51 41.37
C GLN A 924 0.62 -34.75 40.94
N PRO A 925 1.05 -35.97 41.33
CA PRO A 925 0.48 -37.22 40.82
C PRO A 925 -1.00 -37.40 41.19
N ASP A 926 -1.42 -36.98 42.38
CA ASP A 926 -2.80 -37.18 42.83
C ASP A 926 -3.80 -36.34 42.02
N ALA A 927 -3.42 -35.10 41.68
CA ALA A 927 -4.20 -34.23 40.81
C ALA A 927 -4.22 -34.76 39.37
N ALA A 928 -3.06 -35.22 38.86
CA ALA A 928 -2.98 -35.84 37.54
C ALA A 928 -3.90 -37.07 37.43
N GLU A 929 -3.95 -37.92 38.46
CA GLU A 929 -4.83 -39.09 38.48
C GLU A 929 -6.31 -38.70 38.51
N ARG A 930 -6.69 -37.66 39.28
CA ARG A 930 -8.07 -37.15 39.30
C ARG A 930 -8.53 -36.68 37.93
N VAL A 931 -7.71 -35.86 37.25
CA VAL A 931 -8.00 -35.37 35.89
C VAL A 931 -8.04 -36.54 34.90
N ALA A 932 -7.08 -37.46 34.94
CA ALA A 932 -7.05 -38.64 34.08
C ALA A 932 -8.31 -39.52 34.25
N ARG A 933 -8.79 -39.70 35.49
CA ARG A 933 -10.03 -40.46 35.77
C ARG A 933 -11.28 -39.76 35.25
N GLN A 934 -11.35 -38.43 35.34
CA GLN A 934 -12.43 -37.66 34.75
C GLN A 934 -12.46 -37.83 33.23
N LEU A 935 -11.29 -37.78 32.57
CA LEU A 935 -11.18 -38.05 31.13
C LEU A 935 -11.59 -39.47 30.78
N GLY A 936 -11.19 -40.46 31.58
CA GLY A 936 -11.58 -41.87 31.43
C GLY A 936 -13.08 -42.11 31.37
N ALA A 937 -13.90 -41.21 31.94
CA ALA A 937 -15.36 -41.29 31.92
C ALA A 937 -16.00 -40.68 30.65
N LEU A 938 -15.26 -39.93 29.83
CA LEU A 938 -15.77 -39.20 28.67
C LEU A 938 -15.84 -40.03 27.37
N GLY A 939 -15.51 -41.33 27.43
CA GLY A 939 -15.58 -42.25 26.29
C GLY A 939 -14.27 -42.98 26.03
N PRO A 940 -14.18 -43.75 24.93
CA PRO A 940 -13.08 -44.68 24.67
C PRO A 940 -11.72 -43.99 24.57
N ARG A 941 -11.64 -42.84 23.89
CA ARG A 941 -10.40 -42.06 23.79
C ARG A 941 -9.91 -41.55 25.15
N GLY A 942 -10.81 -41.13 26.02
CA GLY A 942 -10.48 -40.70 27.38
C GLY A 942 -9.98 -41.87 28.25
N ALA A 943 -10.54 -43.07 28.05
CA ALA A 943 -10.06 -44.28 28.72
C ALA A 943 -8.61 -44.65 28.31
N CYS A 944 -8.22 -44.40 27.05
CA CYS A 944 -6.83 -44.55 26.60
C CYS A 944 -5.87 -43.57 27.30
N ILE A 945 -6.26 -42.29 27.43
CA ILE A 945 -5.45 -41.29 28.17
C ILE A 945 -5.23 -41.72 29.63
N LEU A 946 -6.28 -42.22 30.29
CA LEU A 946 -6.16 -42.79 31.63
C LEU A 946 -5.23 -44.01 31.66
N ALA A 947 -5.29 -44.88 30.66
CA ALA A 947 -4.42 -46.05 30.58
C ALA A 947 -2.94 -45.66 30.42
N GLU A 948 -2.63 -44.66 29.60
CA GLU A 948 -1.27 -44.15 29.42
C GLU A 948 -0.72 -43.56 30.73
N TYR A 949 -1.54 -42.78 31.44
CA TYR A 949 -1.18 -42.28 32.78
C TYR A 949 -0.90 -43.43 33.77
N LEU A 950 -1.77 -44.44 33.83
CA LEU A 950 -1.59 -45.62 34.69
C LEU A 950 -0.33 -46.42 34.33
N THR A 951 -0.01 -46.51 33.04
CA THR A 951 1.20 -47.15 32.52
C THR A 951 2.45 -46.47 33.07
N GLY A 952 2.51 -45.13 33.02
CA GLY A 952 3.61 -44.35 33.61
C GLY A 952 3.75 -44.50 35.14
N ARG A 953 2.71 -44.98 35.83
CA ARG A 953 2.72 -45.29 37.27
C ARG A 953 3.01 -46.76 37.57
N GLY A 954 3.27 -47.59 36.56
CA GLY A 954 3.51 -49.02 36.70
C GLY A 954 2.25 -49.87 36.95
N ARG A 955 1.05 -49.28 36.83
CA ARG A 955 -0.24 -49.98 37.04
C ARG A 955 -0.73 -50.64 35.75
N LEU A 956 0.09 -51.56 35.23
CA LEU A 956 -0.05 -52.10 33.87
C LEU A 956 -1.36 -52.88 33.65
N ASP A 957 -1.82 -53.65 34.64
CA ASP A 957 -3.09 -54.38 34.55
C ASP A 957 -4.32 -53.47 34.56
N ASP A 958 -4.27 -52.38 35.33
CA ASP A 958 -5.35 -51.37 35.31
C ASP A 958 -5.38 -50.65 33.96
N ALA A 959 -4.22 -50.31 33.41
CA ALA A 959 -4.10 -49.71 32.09
C ALA A 959 -4.70 -50.64 31.01
N ALA A 960 -4.29 -51.91 30.99
CA ALA A 960 -4.77 -52.89 30.03
C ALA A 960 -6.30 -53.09 30.07
N ARG A 961 -6.92 -53.06 31.27
CA ARG A 961 -8.38 -53.08 31.42
C ARG A 961 -9.04 -51.88 30.73
N ARG A 962 -8.51 -50.67 30.92
CA ARG A 962 -9.04 -49.46 30.27
C ARG A 962 -8.90 -49.49 28.76
N LEU A 963 -7.78 -50.02 28.24
CA LEU A 963 -7.59 -50.20 26.80
C LEU A 963 -8.56 -51.24 26.22
N GLN A 964 -8.85 -52.29 26.96
CA GLN A 964 -9.86 -53.28 26.55
C GLN A 964 -11.27 -52.69 26.48
N ASP A 965 -11.65 -51.89 27.47
CA ASP A 965 -12.94 -51.19 27.46
C ASP A 965 -13.02 -50.22 26.28
N ALA A 966 -11.95 -49.48 26.00
CA ALA A 966 -11.87 -48.55 24.87
C ALA A 966 -12.00 -49.25 23.51
N ALA A 967 -11.28 -50.35 23.31
CA ALA A 967 -11.36 -51.15 22.08
C ALA A 967 -12.78 -51.68 21.85
N ARG A 968 -13.41 -52.25 22.90
CA ARG A 968 -14.81 -52.75 22.84
C ARG A 968 -15.83 -51.67 22.55
N ALA A 969 -15.58 -50.45 23.02
CA ALA A 969 -16.42 -49.28 22.75
C ALA A 969 -16.20 -48.67 21.36
N GLY A 970 -15.40 -49.31 20.49
CA GLY A 970 -15.24 -48.95 19.09
C GLY A 970 -14.02 -48.10 18.75
N ASP A 971 -13.03 -47.98 19.63
CA ASP A 971 -11.77 -47.27 19.36
C ASP A 971 -10.52 -48.18 19.46
N PRO A 972 -10.44 -49.27 18.67
CA PRO A 972 -9.29 -50.17 18.67
C PRO A 972 -8.00 -49.47 18.22
N ARG A 973 -8.11 -48.36 17.47
CA ARG A 973 -6.97 -47.57 17.02
C ARG A 973 -6.20 -46.97 18.18
N HIS A 974 -6.85 -46.14 19.03
CA HIS A 974 -6.15 -45.54 20.17
C HIS A 974 -5.75 -46.61 21.18
N ALA A 975 -6.61 -47.61 21.40
CA ALA A 975 -6.30 -48.71 22.30
C ALA A 975 -5.03 -49.48 21.88
N GLY A 976 -4.86 -49.75 20.60
CA GLY A 976 -3.67 -50.41 20.04
C GLY A 976 -2.40 -49.57 20.18
N ARG A 977 -2.47 -48.25 19.93
CA ARG A 977 -1.32 -47.36 20.11
C ARG A 977 -0.88 -47.27 21.58
N SER A 978 -1.82 -47.09 22.50
CA SER A 978 -1.51 -47.06 23.93
C SER A 978 -1.03 -48.42 24.45
N ALA A 979 -1.51 -49.54 23.87
CA ALA A 979 -1.02 -50.88 24.19
C ALA A 979 0.42 -51.10 23.71
N LEU A 980 0.83 -50.48 22.59
CA LEU A 980 2.22 -50.53 22.13
C LEU A 980 3.18 -49.85 23.13
N VAL A 981 2.71 -48.81 23.84
CA VAL A 981 3.49 -48.18 24.92
C VAL A 981 3.76 -49.18 26.06
N LEU A 982 2.75 -49.98 26.46
CA LEU A 982 2.92 -51.06 27.43
C LEU A 982 3.96 -52.10 26.96
N ALA A 983 3.88 -52.50 25.69
CA ALA A 983 4.77 -53.48 25.06
C ALA A 983 6.21 -52.98 24.85
N SER A 984 6.43 -51.66 24.92
CA SER A 984 7.75 -51.04 24.70
C SER A 984 8.52 -50.78 26.00
N LEU A 985 7.95 -51.12 27.16
CA LEU A 985 8.61 -50.98 28.45
C LEU A 985 9.79 -51.98 28.58
N PRO A 986 10.85 -51.63 29.33
CA PRO A 986 11.90 -52.58 29.68
C PRO A 986 11.30 -53.80 30.39
N ASP A 987 11.74 -55.01 30.00
CA ASP A 987 11.24 -56.28 30.54
C ASP A 987 9.71 -56.46 30.46
N SER A 988 9.07 -55.92 29.41
CA SER A 988 7.60 -56.01 29.26
C SER A 988 7.11 -57.46 29.14
N ASP A 989 5.96 -57.75 29.76
CA ASP A 989 5.27 -59.03 29.60
C ASP A 989 4.80 -59.19 28.14
N PRO A 990 5.13 -60.31 27.45
CA PRO A 990 4.74 -60.57 26.07
C PRO A 990 3.23 -60.38 25.78
N ARG A 991 2.37 -60.56 26.79
CA ARG A 991 0.93 -60.35 26.66
C ARG A 991 0.55 -58.93 26.23
N TRP A 992 1.37 -57.92 26.53
CA TRP A 992 1.13 -56.53 26.11
C TRP A 992 1.40 -56.33 24.63
N LEU A 993 2.41 -57.01 24.10
CA LEU A 993 2.71 -57.01 22.67
C LEU A 993 1.60 -57.70 21.87
N GLU A 994 1.06 -58.81 22.40
CA GLU A 994 -0.12 -59.48 21.83
C GLU A 994 -1.36 -58.58 21.85
N LEU A 995 -1.55 -57.82 22.94
CA LEU A 995 -2.64 -56.86 23.08
C LEU A 995 -2.57 -55.76 22.01
N ALA A 996 -1.37 -55.19 21.81
CA ALA A 996 -1.10 -54.17 20.81
C ALA A 996 -1.34 -54.68 19.39
N ASP A 997 -0.79 -55.86 19.04
CA ASP A 997 -0.97 -56.48 17.72
C ASP A 997 -2.45 -56.72 17.41
N ARG A 998 -3.21 -57.23 18.39
CA ARG A 998 -4.65 -57.49 18.24
C ARG A 998 -5.43 -56.23 17.91
N TYR A 999 -5.29 -55.17 18.71
CA TYR A 999 -6.05 -53.94 18.51
C TYR A 999 -5.60 -53.16 17.28
N LEU A 1000 -4.31 -53.18 16.94
CA LEU A 1000 -3.82 -52.58 15.70
C LEU A 1000 -4.32 -53.35 14.47
N ALA A 1001 -4.39 -54.69 14.53
CA ALA A 1001 -4.97 -55.49 13.46
C ALA A 1001 -6.46 -55.20 13.27
N GLU A 1002 -7.22 -55.06 14.36
CA GLU A 1002 -8.64 -54.66 14.31
C GLU A 1002 -8.81 -53.26 13.73
N ALA A 1003 -7.97 -52.30 14.13
CA ALA A 1003 -7.97 -50.95 13.57
C ALA A 1003 -7.62 -50.94 12.07
N LEU A 1004 -6.67 -51.77 11.63
CA LEU A 1004 -6.30 -51.92 10.22
C LEU A 1004 -7.39 -52.59 9.38
N GLN A 1005 -8.25 -53.44 9.96
CA GLN A 1005 -9.44 -53.93 9.24
C GLN A 1005 -10.43 -52.80 8.97
N GLN A 1006 -10.59 -51.88 9.92
CA GLN A 1006 -11.46 -50.71 9.76
C GLN A 1006 -10.85 -49.67 8.81
N GLN A 1007 -9.52 -49.53 8.79
CA GLN A 1007 -8.78 -48.58 7.96
C GLN A 1007 -7.55 -49.22 7.28
N PRO A 1008 -7.74 -50.06 6.25
CA PRO A 1008 -6.63 -50.79 5.58
C PRO A 1008 -5.63 -49.87 4.87
N GLY A 1009 -6.00 -48.60 4.71
CA GLY A 1009 -5.26 -47.55 4.03
C GLY A 1009 -4.27 -46.76 4.90
N SER A 1010 -4.42 -46.76 6.23
CA SER A 1010 -3.74 -45.79 7.11
C SER A 1010 -2.25 -46.08 7.21
N ALA A 1011 -1.43 -45.13 6.77
CA ALA A 1011 0.02 -45.19 6.90
C ALA A 1011 0.45 -45.15 8.38
N GLU A 1012 -0.28 -44.40 9.20
CA GLU A 1012 -0.02 -44.31 10.64
C GLU A 1012 -0.24 -45.67 11.33
N LEU A 1013 -1.34 -46.36 11.03
CA LEU A 1013 -1.60 -47.69 11.60
C LEU A 1013 -0.61 -48.74 11.10
N LEU A 1014 -0.22 -48.68 9.83
CA LEU A 1014 0.81 -49.55 9.27
C LEU A 1014 2.16 -49.30 9.97
N GLN A 1015 2.53 -48.06 10.26
CA GLN A 1015 3.75 -47.74 11.00
C GLN A 1015 3.73 -48.32 12.42
N GLU A 1016 2.62 -48.19 13.16
CA GLU A 1016 2.52 -48.80 14.49
C GLU A 1016 2.59 -50.34 14.41
N GLN A 1017 2.04 -50.94 13.35
CA GLN A 1017 2.18 -52.38 13.10
C GLN A 1017 3.62 -52.77 12.76
N ALA A 1018 4.38 -51.95 12.04
CA ALA A 1018 5.81 -52.16 11.82
C ALA A 1018 6.59 -52.17 13.15
N SER A 1019 6.27 -51.27 14.07
CA SER A 1019 6.83 -51.25 15.43
C SER A 1019 6.52 -52.53 16.21
N VAL A 1020 5.31 -53.08 16.08
CA VAL A 1020 4.96 -54.40 16.65
C VAL A 1020 5.81 -55.50 16.04
N ARG A 1021 5.98 -55.55 14.70
CA ARG A 1021 6.82 -56.57 14.05
C ARG A 1021 8.28 -56.47 14.49
N ARG A 1022 8.79 -55.26 14.71
CA ARG A 1022 10.12 -55.02 15.27
C ARG A 1022 10.26 -55.62 16.68
N LEU A 1023 9.31 -55.34 17.58
CA LEU A 1023 9.31 -55.90 18.93
C LEU A 1023 9.13 -57.43 18.96
N GLN A 1024 8.46 -58.00 17.95
CA GLN A 1024 8.33 -59.44 17.75
C GLN A 1024 9.56 -60.09 17.09
N SER A 1025 10.60 -59.32 16.76
CA SER A 1025 11.76 -59.79 15.99
C SER A 1025 11.39 -60.44 14.65
N ARG A 1026 10.45 -59.82 13.90
CA ARG A 1026 9.99 -60.25 12.57
C ARG A 1026 10.37 -59.23 11.48
N PRO A 1027 11.66 -59.07 11.15
CA PRO A 1027 12.14 -58.02 10.27
C PRO A 1027 11.65 -58.13 8.82
N GLU A 1028 11.38 -59.33 8.29
CA GLU A 1028 10.82 -59.50 6.95
C GLU A 1028 9.41 -58.93 6.82
N ASP A 1029 8.58 -59.11 7.85
CA ASP A 1029 7.23 -58.58 7.85
C ASP A 1029 7.23 -57.06 8.08
N GLN A 1030 8.21 -56.54 8.82
CA GLN A 1030 8.45 -55.11 8.95
C GLN A 1030 8.78 -54.48 7.58
N VAL A 1031 9.68 -55.08 6.79
CA VAL A 1031 10.02 -54.60 5.44
C VAL A 1031 8.80 -54.59 4.52
N LYS A 1032 7.98 -55.66 4.51
CA LYS A 1032 6.74 -55.69 3.70
C LYS A 1032 5.77 -54.57 4.04
N ILE A 1033 5.68 -54.21 5.33
CA ILE A 1033 4.85 -53.10 5.78
C ILE A 1033 5.41 -51.77 5.26
N TYR A 1034 6.72 -51.54 5.35
CA TYR A 1034 7.35 -50.35 4.77
C TYR A 1034 7.17 -50.27 3.25
N GLU A 1035 7.29 -51.37 2.53
CA GLU A 1035 6.99 -51.44 1.09
C GLU A 1035 5.54 -51.03 0.79
N ALA A 1036 4.57 -51.51 1.60
CA ALA A 1036 3.17 -51.14 1.45
C ALA A 1036 2.91 -49.64 1.74
N ILE A 1037 3.64 -49.05 2.68
CA ILE A 1037 3.59 -47.59 2.94
C ILE A 1037 4.20 -46.82 1.76
N LEU A 1038 5.38 -47.23 1.29
CA LEU A 1038 6.12 -46.57 0.22
C LEU A 1038 5.43 -46.68 -1.15
N ALA A 1039 4.70 -47.75 -1.43
CA ALA A 1039 3.87 -47.87 -2.62
C ALA A 1039 2.79 -46.76 -2.72
N ARG A 1040 2.39 -46.19 -1.58
CA ARG A 1040 1.42 -45.08 -1.50
C ARG A 1040 2.10 -43.72 -1.30
N LYS A 1041 3.24 -43.68 -0.62
CA LYS A 1041 4.05 -42.49 -0.36
C LYS A 1041 5.51 -42.73 -0.81
N PRO A 1042 5.81 -42.68 -2.11
CA PRO A 1042 7.15 -43.02 -2.63
C PRO A 1042 8.27 -42.15 -2.05
N THR A 1043 7.97 -40.92 -1.65
CA THR A 1043 8.93 -39.96 -1.10
C THR A 1043 9.10 -40.04 0.43
N GLY A 1044 8.54 -41.07 1.08
CA GLY A 1044 8.60 -41.26 2.53
C GLY A 1044 9.99 -41.64 3.05
N PHE A 1045 10.95 -40.70 3.03
CA PHE A 1045 12.36 -40.96 3.33
C PHE A 1045 12.63 -41.58 4.71
N MET A 1046 11.82 -41.26 5.74
CA MET A 1046 11.92 -41.89 7.05
C MET A 1046 11.73 -43.40 6.95
N PHE A 1047 10.72 -43.86 6.19
CA PHE A 1047 10.46 -45.29 6.00
C PHE A 1047 11.51 -45.95 5.12
N LEU A 1048 12.06 -45.24 4.13
CA LEU A 1048 13.21 -45.73 3.36
C LEU A 1048 14.44 -45.93 4.25
N ASN A 1049 14.69 -45.01 5.21
CA ASN A 1049 15.79 -45.13 6.16
C ASN A 1049 15.61 -46.29 7.13
N GLU A 1050 14.45 -46.37 7.78
CA GLU A 1050 14.11 -47.47 8.70
C GLU A 1050 14.18 -48.83 7.97
N MET A 1051 13.70 -48.88 6.72
CA MET A 1051 13.80 -50.09 5.89
C MET A 1051 15.25 -50.41 5.52
N ALA A 1052 16.07 -49.40 5.18
CA ALA A 1052 17.49 -49.59 4.90
C ALA A 1052 18.22 -50.13 6.14
N TRP A 1053 17.94 -49.58 7.32
CA TRP A 1053 18.48 -50.07 8.58
C TRP A 1053 18.07 -51.52 8.84
N THR A 1054 16.77 -51.87 8.78
CA THR A 1054 16.29 -53.25 8.98
C THR A 1054 16.90 -54.21 7.96
N LEU A 1055 16.98 -53.82 6.68
CA LEU A 1055 17.61 -54.63 5.63
C LEU A 1055 19.09 -54.89 5.92
N SER A 1056 19.81 -53.88 6.42
CA SER A 1056 21.21 -54.02 6.79
C SER A 1056 21.35 -54.84 8.06
N GLU A 1057 20.89 -54.31 9.19
CA GLU A 1057 21.25 -54.77 10.53
C GLU A 1057 20.57 -56.09 10.90
N ASP A 1058 19.29 -56.24 10.59
CA ASP A 1058 18.47 -57.38 11.03
C ASP A 1058 18.41 -58.51 9.98
N LEU A 1059 18.36 -58.16 8.69
CA LEU A 1059 18.24 -59.13 7.59
C LEU A 1059 19.55 -59.45 6.86
N HIS A 1060 20.64 -58.73 7.16
CA HIS A 1060 21.95 -58.91 6.54
C HIS A 1060 21.92 -58.83 4.99
N ARG A 1061 21.14 -57.91 4.43
CA ARG A 1061 21.01 -57.60 2.98
C ARG A 1061 21.54 -56.18 2.67
N PRO A 1062 22.85 -55.92 2.87
CA PRO A 1062 23.40 -54.56 2.84
C PRO A 1062 23.38 -53.91 1.44
N GLU A 1063 23.41 -54.67 0.35
CA GLU A 1063 23.30 -54.12 -1.02
C GLU A 1063 21.90 -53.57 -1.30
N GLU A 1064 20.87 -54.20 -0.74
CA GLU A 1064 19.50 -53.72 -0.85
C GLU A 1064 19.27 -52.52 0.05
N ALA A 1065 19.80 -52.59 1.28
CA ALA A 1065 19.82 -51.47 2.21
C ALA A 1065 20.45 -50.22 1.60
N LEU A 1066 21.60 -50.37 0.92
CA LEU A 1066 22.29 -49.25 0.27
C LEU A 1066 21.40 -48.56 -0.77
N ARG A 1067 20.71 -49.33 -1.62
CA ARG A 1067 19.78 -48.75 -2.62
C ARG A 1067 18.67 -47.93 -1.98
N ARG A 1068 18.13 -48.39 -0.84
CA ARG A 1068 17.07 -47.68 -0.12
C ARG A 1068 17.58 -46.44 0.61
N ALA A 1069 18.78 -46.52 1.19
CA ALA A 1069 19.44 -45.35 1.78
C ALA A 1069 19.78 -44.30 0.72
N ASP A 1070 20.24 -44.71 -0.47
CA ASP A 1070 20.50 -43.82 -1.60
C ASP A 1070 19.20 -43.19 -2.14
N GLU A 1071 18.12 -43.97 -2.29
CA GLU A 1071 16.79 -43.47 -2.64
C GLU A 1071 16.30 -42.42 -1.63
N ALA A 1072 16.49 -42.65 -0.32
CA ALA A 1072 16.17 -41.67 0.71
C ALA A 1072 17.00 -40.38 0.55
N LEU A 1073 18.31 -40.50 0.30
CA LEU A 1073 19.22 -39.38 0.10
C LEU A 1073 18.95 -38.59 -1.19
N GLU A 1074 18.44 -39.24 -2.24
CA GLU A 1074 17.98 -38.55 -3.46
C GLU A 1074 16.79 -37.63 -3.16
N HIS A 1075 15.91 -38.00 -2.22
CA HIS A 1075 14.72 -37.23 -1.87
C HIS A 1075 15.00 -36.05 -0.93
N VAL A 1076 15.77 -36.24 0.15
CA VAL A 1076 15.98 -35.21 1.17
C VAL A 1076 17.40 -34.60 1.18
N GLY A 1077 18.30 -35.15 0.38
CA GLY A 1077 19.71 -34.74 0.35
C GLY A 1077 20.50 -35.31 1.53
N ARG A 1078 21.66 -34.71 1.81
CA ARG A 1078 22.62 -35.18 2.83
C ARG A 1078 22.16 -34.89 4.27
N GLU A 1079 21.12 -35.58 4.72
CA GLU A 1079 20.67 -35.53 6.12
C GLU A 1079 21.57 -36.38 7.04
N PRO A 1080 21.93 -35.91 8.25
CA PRO A 1080 22.90 -36.58 9.10
C PRO A 1080 22.51 -38.02 9.45
N ASP A 1081 21.25 -38.28 9.78
CA ASP A 1081 20.77 -39.62 10.16
C ASP A 1081 20.80 -40.62 8.98
N LEU A 1082 20.54 -40.14 7.76
CA LEU A 1082 20.65 -40.95 6.54
C LEU A 1082 22.10 -41.21 6.15
N LEU A 1083 22.96 -40.20 6.32
CA LEU A 1083 24.40 -40.35 6.11
C LEU A 1083 25.02 -41.29 7.13
N ASP A 1084 24.55 -41.27 8.38
CA ASP A 1084 24.96 -42.21 9.42
C ASP A 1084 24.51 -43.64 9.06
N THR A 1085 23.24 -43.82 8.72
CA THR A 1085 22.68 -45.12 8.29
C THR A 1085 23.42 -45.66 7.06
N ARG A 1086 23.61 -44.84 6.02
CA ARG A 1086 24.40 -45.23 4.84
C ARG A 1086 25.85 -45.52 5.20
N GLY A 1087 26.44 -44.75 6.10
CA GLY A 1087 27.78 -44.98 6.64
C GLY A 1087 27.92 -46.37 7.26
N VAL A 1088 26.98 -46.77 8.12
CA VAL A 1088 26.93 -48.11 8.74
C VAL A 1088 26.80 -49.22 7.67
N ILE A 1089 25.92 -49.03 6.68
CA ILE A 1089 25.75 -49.96 5.55
C ILE A 1089 27.05 -50.10 4.75
N LEU A 1090 27.73 -48.98 4.45
CA LEU A 1090 28.98 -48.94 3.71
C LEU A 1090 30.13 -49.61 4.48
N ILE A 1091 30.17 -49.49 5.81
CA ILE A 1091 31.12 -50.23 6.67
C ILE A 1091 30.94 -51.75 6.50
N ARG A 1092 29.70 -52.24 6.41
CA ARG A 1092 29.40 -53.65 6.20
C ARG A 1092 29.79 -54.13 4.81
N LEU A 1093 29.60 -53.29 3.78
CA LEU A 1093 30.02 -53.55 2.41
C LEU A 1093 31.54 -53.41 2.17
N GLY A 1094 32.31 -53.01 3.19
CA GLY A 1094 33.75 -52.78 3.08
C GLY A 1094 34.14 -51.52 2.32
N LYS A 1095 33.19 -50.64 1.99
CA LYS A 1095 33.39 -49.36 1.30
C LYS A 1095 33.78 -48.26 2.29
N LEU A 1096 34.94 -48.43 2.93
CA LEU A 1096 35.33 -47.65 4.10
C LEU A 1096 35.57 -46.16 3.82
N ASP A 1097 36.10 -45.80 2.65
CA ASP A 1097 36.32 -44.38 2.28
C ASP A 1097 35.01 -43.60 2.16
N GLU A 1098 34.01 -44.19 1.49
CA GLU A 1098 32.68 -43.61 1.34
C GLU A 1098 31.98 -43.52 2.71
N ALA A 1099 32.09 -44.58 3.52
CA ALA A 1099 31.53 -44.60 4.87
C ALA A 1099 32.09 -43.47 5.74
N ILE A 1100 33.43 -43.29 5.75
CA ILE A 1100 34.09 -42.24 6.53
C ILE A 1100 33.64 -40.86 6.06
N LYS A 1101 33.56 -40.63 4.75
CA LYS A 1101 33.12 -39.34 4.21
C LYS A 1101 31.70 -38.99 4.66
N ASP A 1102 30.78 -39.96 4.64
CA ASP A 1102 29.41 -39.73 5.08
C ASP A 1102 29.30 -39.57 6.59
N LEU A 1103 30.04 -40.37 7.37
CA LEU A 1103 30.08 -40.28 8.83
C LEU A 1103 30.76 -39.01 9.34
N GLU A 1104 31.80 -38.51 8.67
CA GLU A 1104 32.40 -37.18 8.95
C GLU A 1104 31.39 -36.06 8.67
N SER A 1105 30.66 -36.17 7.55
CA SER A 1105 29.61 -35.22 7.18
C SER A 1105 28.45 -35.25 8.19
N ALA A 1106 28.04 -36.44 8.64
CA ALA A 1106 27.02 -36.63 9.67
C ALA A 1106 27.50 -36.05 11.01
N ALA A 1107 28.72 -36.38 11.44
CA ALA A 1107 29.31 -35.91 12.69
C ALA A 1107 29.51 -34.39 12.74
N SER A 1108 29.77 -33.75 11.60
CA SER A 1108 29.88 -32.30 11.51
C SER A 1108 28.52 -31.61 11.62
N ALA A 1109 27.45 -32.24 11.12
CA ALA A 1109 26.11 -31.66 11.08
C ALA A 1109 25.28 -31.99 12.34
N MET A 1110 25.42 -33.21 12.87
CA MET A 1110 24.81 -33.66 14.12
C MET A 1110 25.87 -34.39 14.97
N PRO A 1111 26.66 -33.66 15.78
CA PRO A 1111 27.59 -34.26 16.72
C PRO A 1111 26.84 -35.11 17.76
N SER A 1112 26.96 -36.43 17.69
CA SER A 1112 26.32 -37.34 18.65
C SER A 1112 27.21 -38.52 18.98
N GLY A 1113 27.00 -39.11 20.17
CA GLY A 1113 27.71 -40.30 20.63
C GLY A 1113 27.68 -41.45 19.60
N PRO A 1114 26.49 -41.86 19.11
CA PRO A 1114 26.36 -42.94 18.13
C PRO A 1114 27.08 -42.66 16.80
N VAL A 1115 26.95 -41.45 16.23
CA VAL A 1115 27.62 -41.10 14.97
C VAL A 1115 29.14 -41.14 15.12
N TYR A 1116 29.68 -40.63 16.24
CA TYR A 1116 31.11 -40.75 16.53
C TYR A 1116 31.56 -42.19 16.78
N TYR A 1117 30.69 -43.05 17.32
CA TYR A 1117 30.95 -44.48 17.46
C TYR A 1117 31.04 -45.18 16.10
N HIS A 1118 30.09 -44.93 15.18
CA HIS A 1118 30.15 -45.45 13.82
C HIS A 1118 31.40 -44.95 13.07
N LEU A 1119 31.74 -43.67 13.22
CA LEU A 1119 32.96 -43.10 12.64
C LEU A 1119 34.24 -43.76 13.20
N ALA A 1120 34.30 -43.98 14.52
CA ALA A 1120 35.40 -44.72 15.14
C ALA A 1120 35.49 -46.15 14.59
N LYS A 1121 34.35 -46.84 14.43
CA LYS A 1121 34.28 -48.18 13.83
C LYS A 1121 34.82 -48.19 12.40
N ALA A 1122 34.49 -47.20 11.58
CA ALA A 1122 34.99 -47.05 10.23
C ALA A 1122 36.51 -46.84 10.18
N TYR A 1123 37.04 -45.89 10.97
CA TYR A 1123 38.49 -45.64 11.03
C TYR A 1123 39.28 -46.85 11.53
N ARG A 1124 38.75 -47.58 12.52
CA ARG A 1124 39.39 -48.79 13.04
C ARG A 1124 39.51 -49.86 11.97
N LYS A 1125 38.42 -50.13 11.22
CA LYS A 1125 38.45 -51.09 10.11
C LYS A 1125 39.38 -50.67 8.96
N GLN A 1126 39.60 -49.37 8.78
CA GLN A 1126 40.53 -48.85 7.76
C GLN A 1126 42.00 -48.80 8.22
N GLY A 1127 42.28 -49.05 9.50
CA GLY A 1127 43.63 -48.98 10.06
C GLY A 1127 44.11 -47.56 10.42
N ARG A 1128 43.20 -46.58 10.52
CA ARG A 1128 43.49 -45.17 10.87
C ARG A 1128 43.45 -44.96 12.39
N GLY A 1129 44.52 -45.37 13.07
CA GLY A 1129 44.58 -45.43 14.54
C GLY A 1129 44.48 -44.08 15.28
N ASP A 1130 44.96 -43.00 14.70
CA ASP A 1130 44.91 -41.66 15.33
C ASP A 1130 43.50 -41.07 15.26
N GLU A 1131 42.86 -41.18 14.11
CA GLU A 1131 41.48 -40.73 13.87
C GLU A 1131 40.47 -41.58 14.63
N PHE A 1132 40.70 -42.91 14.71
CA PHE A 1132 39.93 -43.80 15.58
C PHE A 1132 39.89 -43.30 17.03
N ARG A 1133 41.07 -43.02 17.62
CA ARG A 1133 41.15 -42.53 19.01
C ARG A 1133 40.40 -41.21 19.19
N LYS A 1134 40.57 -40.27 18.27
CA LYS A 1134 39.86 -38.98 18.29
C LYS A 1134 38.34 -39.14 18.21
N ALA A 1135 37.84 -40.00 17.31
CA ALA A 1135 36.41 -40.24 17.15
C ALA A 1135 35.83 -40.96 18.39
N ARG A 1136 36.52 -41.97 18.92
CA ARG A 1136 36.15 -42.66 20.16
C ARG A 1136 36.06 -41.72 21.36
N ASP A 1137 37.06 -40.86 21.53
CA ASP A 1137 37.09 -39.92 22.66
C ASP A 1137 35.97 -38.87 22.54
N ARG A 1138 35.63 -38.45 21.32
CA ARG A 1138 34.44 -37.61 21.06
C ARG A 1138 33.14 -38.33 21.36
N ALA A 1139 33.02 -39.62 21.03
CA ALA A 1139 31.84 -40.42 21.39
C ALA A 1139 31.63 -40.45 22.92
N LYS A 1140 32.71 -40.64 23.69
CA LYS A 1140 32.69 -40.57 25.17
C LYS A 1140 32.31 -39.18 25.69
N GLN A 1141 32.92 -38.12 25.13
CA GLN A 1141 32.60 -36.74 25.52
C GLN A 1141 31.15 -36.36 25.22
N ALA A 1142 30.58 -36.91 24.15
CA ALA A 1142 29.17 -36.77 23.80
C ALA A 1142 28.22 -37.60 24.70
N GLY A 1143 28.76 -38.26 25.73
CA GLY A 1143 27.98 -39.01 26.72
C GLY A 1143 27.41 -40.32 26.21
N LEU A 1144 28.06 -40.97 25.22
CA LEU A 1144 27.61 -42.24 24.68
C LEU A 1144 27.52 -43.31 25.78
N ARG A 1145 26.37 -43.98 25.84
CA ARG A 1145 26.08 -45.13 26.69
C ARG A 1145 25.66 -46.34 25.85
N PRO A 1146 25.89 -47.60 26.31
CA PRO A 1146 25.54 -48.80 25.55
C PRO A 1146 24.08 -48.87 25.12
N GLU A 1147 23.16 -48.30 25.91
CA GLU A 1147 21.72 -48.34 25.63
C GLU A 1147 21.33 -47.46 24.43
N GLN A 1148 22.19 -46.52 24.04
CA GLN A 1148 21.99 -45.64 22.88
C GLN A 1148 22.40 -46.32 21.56
N LEU A 1149 23.08 -47.46 21.63
CA LEU A 1149 23.38 -48.29 20.46
C LEU A 1149 22.33 -49.39 20.32
N GLN A 1150 22.13 -49.85 19.07
CA GLN A 1150 21.23 -50.96 18.81
C GLN A 1150 21.76 -52.25 19.44
N PRO A 1151 20.89 -53.21 19.80
CA PRO A 1151 21.32 -54.49 20.39
C PRO A 1151 22.39 -55.22 19.58
N SER A 1152 22.32 -55.15 18.25
CA SER A 1152 23.30 -55.74 17.32
C SER A 1152 24.71 -55.13 17.44
N GLU A 1153 24.81 -53.88 17.88
CA GLU A 1153 26.06 -53.11 17.93
C GLU A 1153 26.75 -53.20 19.29
N ARG A 1154 25.98 -53.47 20.35
CA ARG A 1154 26.48 -53.56 21.74
C ARG A 1154 27.54 -54.65 21.91
N GLY A 1155 27.54 -55.68 21.07
CA GLY A 1155 28.56 -56.75 21.09
C GLY A 1155 29.98 -56.24 20.81
N GLU A 1156 30.13 -55.14 20.08
CA GLU A 1156 31.43 -54.53 19.74
C GLU A 1156 31.84 -53.39 20.69
N TRP A 1157 31.01 -53.09 21.71
CA TRP A 1157 31.23 -51.97 22.64
C TRP A 1157 32.62 -51.97 23.26
N ASN A 1158 32.99 -53.10 23.88
CA ASN A 1158 34.26 -53.22 24.58
C ASN A 1158 35.47 -53.01 23.65
N ASP A 1159 35.36 -53.41 22.38
CA ASP A 1159 36.48 -53.33 21.47
C ASP A 1159 36.61 -51.92 20.84
N ILE A 1160 35.52 -51.16 20.71
CA ILE A 1160 35.51 -49.82 20.11
C ILE A 1160 35.70 -48.72 21.17
N ILE A 1161 35.05 -48.85 22.32
CA ILE A 1161 34.96 -47.80 23.34
C ILE A 1161 35.94 -48.06 24.49
N ASP A 1162 36.02 -49.29 25.02
CA ASP A 1162 36.75 -49.55 26.27
C ASP A 1162 38.22 -49.96 26.05
N LYS A 1163 38.53 -50.69 24.98
CA LYS A 1163 39.90 -50.97 24.50
C LYS A 1163 40.40 -49.83 23.60
#